data_AF-A0AAV6QTT0-F1
#
_entry.id   AF-A0AAV6QTT0-F1
#
_cell.length_a   1.000
_cell.length_b   1.000
_cell.length_c   1.000
_cell.angle_alpha   90.00
_cell.angle_beta   90.00
_cell.angle_gamma   90.00
#
_symmetry.space_group_name_H-M   'P 1'
#
loop_
_entity.id
_entity.type
_entity.pdbx_description
1 polymer ?
#
loop_
_entity_poly.entity_id
_entity_poly.type
_entity_poly.pdbx_seq_one_letter_code
_entity_poly.pdbx_strand_id
1 'polypeptide(L)'
;MVINTIHWFRKGLRLHDNPSLKDSLLGADTVRCIYILDPWFAGSSNVGINRWRFLLQSLEDLDSSLRKLNSRLFVIRGQPTDVFPRLFKEWKINRLSYEYDSEPFGKERDAAIKKLASEAAVEVIVRTSHTLYDLDKIIELNGGQSPLTYKRFQTLISRMDAVEVPAESITGDVMGKCTTPLSDEHDDKFGVPSLEELGFDTEGLASAVWPGGESEALTRLERHLERKAWVANFERPRMNANSLLASPTGLSPYLRFGCLSCRLFYFKLTDLYRKVKKNSSPPLSLYGQLLWREFFYTAATNNPCFDKMESNPICVQIPWDRNAEALAKWAEGRSGFPWIDAIMTQLRQEGWIHHLARHAVACFLTRGDLWISWEEGMKVFEELLLDADWSVNAGSWMWLSCSSFFQQFFHCYCPVGFGRRTDPNGDYIRRYLPILRGFPAKYIYDPWNAPESVQKAAKCIIGVHYPKPMVNHAEASRLNIERMKQIYQQLSCYRGLGLLASVPSNPSGHGHGNEGDSQTNAGTHQQGYASTSTSSSMMCYTPGAQQISGPLIQKDPGSGRSGCLPAGAAMSDTEEIVEEYEEEEEEEEELPDGEKVDFDDLHRKRVEKDFNDLQTLIELHFSNRQKEEEELVALRTRIERRRADRAEQQRVRTEQDRERQARVTEEKTRREEEAAKLRAEEEAKKKKIFTNKSFGGYLQKVDQKKGKKLTAREEKKKALMERRKPLNIDHLNQEKLVEKAQDLWQWLHQLHAEKFELAEKLKRQKYDIHVLRNRVSDHQRGSKASKTSRGAKGKSGSWK
;
A
#
# COMPACT_ATOMS: atom_id res chain seq x y z
N MET A 1 24.27 11.37 -44.18
CA MET A 1 23.16 10.39 -44.21
C MET A 1 22.09 10.94 -43.32
N VAL A 2 20.84 11.07 -43.79
CA VAL A 2 19.73 11.57 -42.94
C VAL A 2 19.39 10.49 -41.93
N ILE A 3 19.40 10.82 -40.64
CA ILE A 3 19.12 9.89 -39.55
C ILE A 3 17.73 10.17 -39.00
N ASN A 4 16.80 9.24 -39.25
CA ASN A 4 15.43 9.28 -38.77
C ASN A 4 15.26 8.37 -37.55
N THR A 5 14.74 8.93 -36.46
CA THR A 5 14.55 8.19 -35.20
C THR A 5 13.08 8.14 -34.79
N ILE A 6 12.68 7.01 -34.21
CA ILE A 6 11.42 6.85 -33.46
C ILE A 6 11.75 6.74 -31.99
N HIS A 7 11.03 7.48 -31.15
CA HIS A 7 10.94 7.18 -29.72
C HIS A 7 9.56 6.59 -29.42
N TRP A 8 9.53 5.38 -28.85
CA TRP A 8 8.30 4.64 -28.56
C TRP A 8 7.94 4.71 -27.06
N PHE A 9 6.88 5.45 -26.77
CA PHE A 9 6.27 5.52 -25.45
C PHE A 9 5.36 4.30 -25.18
N ARG A 10 5.44 3.75 -23.96
CA ARG A 10 4.46 2.77 -23.41
C ARG A 10 4.15 3.10 -21.96
N LYS A 11 5.18 2.99 -21.11
CA LYS A 11 5.29 3.66 -19.82
C LYS A 11 6.03 4.97 -20.08
N GLY A 12 6.78 5.49 -19.12
CA GLY A 12 7.68 6.61 -19.37
C GLY A 12 7.04 7.82 -20.07
N LEU A 13 5.75 8.10 -19.82
CA LEU A 13 4.97 9.14 -20.50
C LEU A 13 5.37 10.55 -20.02
N ARG A 14 6.63 10.92 -20.28
CA ARG A 14 7.28 12.15 -19.81
C ARG A 14 8.45 12.55 -20.70
N LEU A 15 8.78 13.83 -20.67
CA LEU A 15 9.98 14.42 -21.28
C LEU A 15 11.11 14.64 -20.27
N HIS A 16 10.82 14.80 -18.96
CA HIS A 16 11.85 14.80 -17.93
C HIS A 16 12.41 13.39 -17.68
N ASP A 17 13.72 13.29 -17.41
CA ASP A 17 14.39 12.01 -17.11
C ASP A 17 14.00 10.87 -18.08
N ASN A 18 14.14 11.17 -19.37
CA ASN A 18 13.92 10.21 -20.46
C ASN A 18 15.24 9.97 -21.21
N PRO A 19 16.15 9.15 -20.65
CA PRO A 19 17.46 8.89 -21.25
C PRO A 19 17.38 8.21 -22.62
N SER A 20 16.37 7.35 -22.85
CA SER A 20 16.16 6.72 -24.15
C SER A 20 15.81 7.73 -25.25
N LEU A 21 14.93 8.70 -24.95
CA LEU A 21 14.60 9.77 -25.89
C LEU A 21 15.83 10.66 -26.12
N LYS A 22 16.47 11.13 -25.04
CA LYS A 22 17.66 11.98 -25.12
C LYS A 22 18.75 11.37 -26.00
N ASP A 23 19.12 10.11 -25.77
CA ASP A 23 20.18 9.45 -26.53
C ASP A 23 19.82 9.27 -27.99
N SER A 24 18.53 9.07 -28.28
CA SER A 24 18.06 8.90 -29.66
C SER A 24 18.08 10.20 -30.48
N LEU A 25 18.08 11.36 -29.83
CA LEU A 25 18.19 12.67 -30.48
C LEU A 25 19.62 13.01 -30.90
N LEU A 26 20.63 12.38 -30.29
CA LEU A 26 22.04 12.66 -30.58
C LEU A 26 22.35 12.37 -32.05
N GLY A 27 22.64 13.42 -32.83
CA GLY A 27 22.91 13.33 -34.26
C GLY A 27 21.71 12.89 -35.10
N ALA A 28 20.47 13.00 -34.61
CA ALA A 28 19.27 12.72 -35.41
C ALA A 28 18.86 13.95 -36.21
N ASP A 29 18.46 13.75 -37.47
CA ASP A 29 17.89 14.81 -38.31
C ASP A 29 16.38 14.92 -38.10
N THR A 30 15.70 13.77 -37.91
CA THR A 30 14.28 13.74 -37.59
C THR A 30 13.93 12.82 -36.42
N VAL A 31 12.93 13.21 -35.62
CA VAL A 31 12.37 12.42 -34.53
C VAL A 31 10.84 12.34 -34.64
N ARG A 32 10.29 11.14 -34.42
CA ARG A 32 8.86 10.93 -34.19
C ARG A 32 8.64 10.23 -32.85
N CYS A 33 7.93 10.90 -31.97
CA CYS A 33 7.47 10.36 -30.70
C CYS A 33 6.17 9.60 -30.93
N ILE A 34 6.15 8.29 -30.72
CA ILE A 34 4.98 7.46 -31.00
C ILE A 34 4.42 6.83 -29.72
N TYR A 35 3.11 6.62 -29.71
CA TYR A 35 2.45 5.69 -28.81
C TYR A 35 1.63 4.71 -29.65
N ILE A 36 1.79 3.41 -29.41
CA ILE A 36 1.02 2.38 -30.14
C ILE A 36 -0.15 1.98 -29.25
N LEU A 37 -1.35 2.37 -29.66
CA LEU A 37 -2.60 2.09 -28.96
C LEU A 37 -3.29 0.93 -29.66
N ASP A 38 -3.52 -0.18 -28.97
CA ASP A 38 -4.29 -1.29 -29.52
C ASP A 38 -5.79 -1.06 -29.25
N PRO A 39 -6.60 -0.70 -30.28
CA PRO A 39 -8.01 -0.39 -30.08
C PRO A 39 -8.83 -1.63 -29.72
N TRP A 40 -8.39 -2.83 -30.11
CA TRP A 40 -9.08 -4.08 -29.75
C TRP A 40 -8.97 -4.38 -28.25
N PHE A 41 -7.99 -3.78 -27.59
CA PHE A 41 -7.82 -3.83 -26.13
C PHE A 41 -8.89 -3.00 -25.41
N ALA A 42 -9.37 -1.88 -25.96
CA ALA A 42 -10.34 -1.02 -25.26
C ALA A 42 -11.71 -1.71 -25.05
N GLY A 43 -12.17 -2.48 -26.04
CA GLY A 43 -13.46 -3.20 -25.99
C GLY A 43 -13.40 -4.64 -25.47
N SER A 44 -12.21 -5.28 -25.45
CA SER A 44 -12.06 -6.71 -25.11
C SER A 44 -11.25 -6.99 -23.83
N SER A 45 -10.65 -5.96 -23.22
CA SER A 45 -9.84 -6.12 -22.00
C SER A 45 -10.60 -5.78 -20.74
N ASN A 46 -10.22 -6.41 -19.62
CA ASN A 46 -10.67 -6.08 -18.26
C ASN A 46 -10.05 -4.75 -17.79
N VAL A 47 -10.03 -3.67 -18.58
CA VAL A 47 -9.47 -2.37 -18.18
C VAL A 47 -10.59 -1.35 -18.06
N GLY A 48 -10.80 -0.83 -16.84
CA GLY A 48 -11.85 0.13 -16.55
C GLY A 48 -11.61 1.52 -17.14
N ILE A 49 -12.69 2.26 -17.35
CA ILE A 49 -12.72 3.60 -17.97
C ILE A 49 -11.75 4.60 -17.31
N ASN A 50 -11.58 4.52 -15.98
CA ASN A 50 -10.67 5.42 -15.25
C ASN A 50 -9.20 5.27 -15.70
N ARG A 51 -8.76 4.04 -15.98
CA ARG A 51 -7.39 3.79 -16.47
C ARG A 51 -7.22 4.29 -17.90
N TRP A 52 -8.22 4.10 -18.76
CA TRP A 52 -8.22 4.64 -20.13
C TRP A 52 -8.20 6.15 -20.13
N ARG A 53 -9.08 6.78 -19.35
CA ARG A 53 -9.13 8.24 -19.19
C ARG A 53 -7.79 8.81 -18.72
N PHE A 54 -7.17 8.21 -17.71
CA PHE A 54 -5.86 8.64 -17.22
C PHE A 54 -4.77 8.51 -18.31
N LEU A 55 -4.79 7.41 -19.08
CA LEU A 55 -3.87 7.22 -20.19
C LEU A 55 -4.04 8.30 -21.25
N LEU A 56 -5.26 8.51 -21.74
CA LEU A 56 -5.55 9.49 -22.80
C LEU A 56 -5.15 10.91 -22.38
N GLN A 57 -5.52 11.33 -21.16
CA GLN A 57 -5.07 12.61 -20.60
C GLN A 57 -3.54 12.72 -20.51
N SER A 58 -2.85 11.60 -20.22
CA SER A 58 -1.38 11.58 -20.21
C SER A 58 -0.79 11.71 -21.62
N LEU A 59 -1.44 11.16 -22.64
CA LEU A 59 -1.04 11.30 -24.03
C LEU A 59 -1.33 12.71 -24.57
N GLU A 60 -2.45 13.32 -24.18
CA GLU A 60 -2.80 14.72 -24.49
C GLU A 60 -1.79 15.70 -23.88
N ASP A 61 -1.39 15.49 -22.63
CA ASP A 61 -0.35 16.30 -21.96
C ASP A 61 1.01 16.14 -22.65
N LEU A 62 1.34 14.93 -23.10
CA LEU A 62 2.57 14.66 -23.85
C LEU A 62 2.55 15.31 -25.24
N ASP A 63 1.44 15.23 -25.98
CA ASP A 63 1.28 15.97 -27.26
C ASP A 63 1.39 17.47 -27.04
N SER A 64 0.75 18.00 -26.00
CA SER A 64 0.81 19.43 -25.63
C SER A 64 2.24 19.88 -25.31
N SER A 65 3.02 19.03 -24.65
CA SER A 65 4.42 19.30 -24.35
C SER A 65 5.33 19.21 -25.58
N LEU A 66 5.07 18.26 -26.48
CA LEU A 66 5.77 18.14 -27.77
C LEU A 66 5.46 19.30 -28.72
N ARG A 67 4.23 19.84 -28.71
CA ARG A 67 3.85 21.04 -29.48
C ARG A 67 4.71 22.25 -29.13
N LYS A 68 5.05 22.42 -27.85
CA LYS A 68 5.96 23.50 -27.38
C LYS A 68 7.39 23.35 -27.93
N LEU A 69 7.74 22.15 -28.42
CA LEU A 69 9.03 21.83 -29.03
C LEU A 69 8.93 21.71 -30.57
N ASN A 70 7.88 22.26 -31.19
CA ASN A 70 7.61 22.14 -32.63
C ASN A 70 7.54 20.67 -33.12
N SER A 71 7.04 19.78 -32.26
CA SER A 71 6.82 18.36 -32.53
C SER A 71 5.38 17.97 -32.17
N ARG A 72 5.02 16.70 -32.35
CA ARG A 72 3.71 16.13 -32.03
C ARG A 72 3.86 14.69 -31.56
N LEU A 73 2.90 14.21 -30.78
CA LEU A 73 2.73 12.79 -30.50
C LEU A 73 2.05 12.11 -31.70
N PHE A 74 2.53 10.92 -32.06
CA PHE A 74 1.91 10.08 -33.08
C PHE A 74 1.25 8.88 -32.42
N VAL A 75 -0.07 8.92 -32.23
CA VAL A 75 -0.84 7.79 -31.69
C VAL A 75 -1.24 6.86 -32.82
N ILE A 76 -0.69 5.64 -32.81
CA ILE A 76 -0.82 4.69 -33.91
C ILE A 76 -1.67 3.51 -33.45
N ARG A 77 -2.74 3.24 -34.18
CA ARG A 77 -3.66 2.13 -33.88
C ARG A 77 -3.09 0.80 -34.39
N GLY A 78 -3.00 -0.21 -33.52
CA GLY A 78 -2.65 -1.59 -33.88
C GLY A 78 -1.67 -2.28 -32.94
N GLN A 79 -1.16 -3.46 -33.34
CA GLN A 79 -0.16 -4.21 -32.59
C GLN A 79 1.26 -3.77 -32.94
N PRO A 80 2.19 -3.68 -31.97
CA PRO A 80 3.58 -3.32 -32.24
C PRO A 80 4.25 -4.16 -33.34
N THR A 81 4.01 -5.48 -33.34
CA THR A 81 4.62 -6.41 -34.31
C THR A 81 4.19 -6.15 -35.76
N ASP A 82 3.00 -5.60 -35.96
CA ASP A 82 2.46 -5.30 -37.29
C ASP A 82 2.78 -3.85 -37.71
N VAL A 83 2.77 -2.95 -36.73
CA VAL A 83 2.98 -1.52 -36.93
C VAL A 83 4.43 -1.21 -37.27
N PHE A 84 5.40 -1.74 -36.52
CA PHE A 84 6.81 -1.36 -36.67
C PHE A 84 7.40 -1.67 -38.06
N PRO A 85 7.21 -2.85 -38.67
CA PRO A 85 7.72 -3.14 -40.01
C PRO A 85 7.25 -2.12 -41.06
N ARG A 86 5.98 -1.68 -40.96
CA ARG A 86 5.42 -0.63 -41.82
C ARG A 86 6.12 0.71 -41.59
N LEU A 87 6.21 1.14 -40.33
CA LEU A 87 6.82 2.43 -39.97
C LEU A 87 8.30 2.51 -40.35
N PHE A 88 9.06 1.44 -40.15
CA PHE A 88 10.48 1.40 -40.50
C PHE A 88 10.69 1.65 -42.00
N LYS A 89 9.84 1.05 -42.83
CA LYS A 89 9.88 1.23 -44.28
C LYS A 89 9.38 2.60 -44.72
N GLU A 90 8.20 3.01 -44.25
CA GLU A 90 7.52 4.23 -44.68
C GLU A 90 8.29 5.49 -44.28
N TRP A 91 8.78 5.53 -43.04
CA TRP A 91 9.49 6.69 -42.50
C TRP A 91 11.01 6.58 -42.62
N LYS A 92 11.51 5.51 -43.26
CA LYS A 92 12.95 5.24 -43.47
C LYS A 92 13.73 5.36 -42.17
N ILE A 93 13.27 4.66 -41.14
CA ILE A 93 13.80 4.76 -39.78
C ILE A 93 15.18 4.12 -39.72
N ASN A 94 16.08 4.75 -38.97
CA ASN A 94 17.42 4.25 -38.69
C ASN A 94 17.58 3.87 -37.22
N ARG A 95 16.84 4.53 -36.32
CA ARG A 95 16.91 4.33 -34.87
C ARG A 95 15.53 4.18 -34.25
N LEU A 96 15.41 3.24 -33.32
CA LEU A 96 14.25 3.07 -32.44
C LEU A 96 14.73 3.17 -31.00
N SER A 97 14.11 4.02 -30.19
CA SER A 97 14.40 4.12 -28.76
C SER A 97 13.18 3.91 -27.90
N TYR A 98 13.36 3.30 -26.72
CA TYR A 98 12.31 3.14 -25.72
C TYR A 98 12.88 2.86 -24.33
N GLU A 99 12.06 3.12 -23.31
CA GLU A 99 12.37 2.77 -21.91
C GLU A 99 12.27 1.24 -21.70
N TYR A 100 13.24 0.67 -20.97
CA TYR A 100 13.26 -0.75 -20.63
C TYR A 100 12.04 -1.15 -19.81
N ASP A 101 11.37 -2.23 -20.20
CA ASP A 101 10.25 -2.82 -19.49
C ASP A 101 10.64 -4.18 -18.91
N SER A 102 10.73 -4.24 -17.59
CA SER A 102 11.19 -5.44 -16.88
C SER A 102 10.11 -6.50 -16.70
N GLU A 103 8.85 -6.21 -17.03
CA GLU A 103 7.78 -7.19 -16.87
C GLU A 103 7.89 -8.28 -17.94
N PRO A 104 7.61 -9.58 -17.62
CA PRO A 104 7.88 -10.70 -18.53
C PRO A 104 7.24 -10.55 -19.92
N PHE A 105 5.97 -10.15 -19.99
CA PHE A 105 5.29 -9.88 -21.26
C PHE A 105 5.96 -8.72 -22.03
N GLY A 106 6.38 -7.68 -21.30
CA GLY A 106 7.11 -6.54 -21.87
C GLY A 106 8.44 -6.97 -22.49
N LYS A 107 9.21 -7.83 -21.80
CA LYS A 107 10.47 -8.39 -22.32
C LYS A 107 10.27 -9.22 -23.58
N GLU A 108 9.25 -10.07 -23.61
CA GLU A 108 8.95 -10.92 -24.77
C GLU A 108 8.57 -10.08 -26.00
N ARG A 109 7.64 -9.12 -25.83
CA ARG A 109 7.30 -8.15 -26.87
C ARG A 109 8.54 -7.42 -27.38
N ASP A 110 9.38 -6.92 -26.47
CA ASP A 110 10.56 -6.13 -26.85
C ASP A 110 11.62 -6.96 -27.56
N ALA A 111 11.76 -8.24 -27.21
CA ALA A 111 12.62 -9.17 -27.92
C ALA A 111 12.14 -9.38 -29.37
N ALA A 112 10.83 -9.53 -29.58
CA ALA A 112 10.25 -9.61 -30.91
C ALA A 112 10.47 -8.33 -31.72
N ILE A 113 10.26 -7.15 -31.13
CA ILE A 113 10.49 -5.87 -31.81
C ILE A 113 11.98 -5.64 -32.11
N LYS A 114 12.90 -6.02 -31.21
CA LYS A 114 14.35 -5.97 -31.49
C LYS A 114 14.74 -6.83 -32.68
N LYS A 115 14.13 -8.00 -32.83
CA LYS A 115 14.34 -8.88 -33.99
C LYS A 115 13.89 -8.20 -35.28
N LEU A 116 12.67 -7.65 -35.31
CA LEU A 116 12.13 -6.92 -36.47
C LEU A 116 12.98 -5.68 -36.82
N ALA A 117 13.47 -4.95 -35.82
CA ALA A 117 14.36 -3.81 -36.02
C ALA A 117 15.69 -4.24 -36.66
N SER A 118 16.29 -5.33 -36.18
CA SER A 118 17.52 -5.90 -36.76
C SER A 118 17.33 -6.31 -38.23
N GLU A 119 16.21 -6.97 -38.55
CA GLU A 119 15.86 -7.34 -39.93
C GLU A 119 15.70 -6.12 -40.86
N ALA A 120 15.26 -4.99 -40.33
CA ALA A 120 15.13 -3.72 -41.03
C ALA A 120 16.39 -2.83 -40.96
N ALA A 121 17.50 -3.32 -40.37
CA ALA A 121 18.73 -2.55 -40.12
C ALA A 121 18.50 -1.26 -39.29
N VAL A 122 17.57 -1.32 -38.34
CA VAL A 122 17.26 -0.26 -37.38
C VAL A 122 18.03 -0.51 -36.08
N GLU A 123 18.85 0.45 -35.66
CA GLU A 123 19.52 0.43 -34.36
C GLU A 123 18.51 0.64 -33.23
N VAL A 124 18.62 -0.16 -32.16
CA VAL A 124 17.70 -0.09 -31.01
C VAL A 124 18.41 0.43 -29.76
N ILE A 125 17.93 1.54 -29.22
CA ILE A 125 18.45 2.19 -28.01
C ILE A 125 17.48 1.95 -26.85
N VAL A 126 17.93 1.20 -25.84
CA VAL A 126 17.12 0.90 -24.65
C VAL A 126 17.81 1.41 -23.41
N ARG A 127 17.07 2.13 -22.56
CA ARG A 127 17.58 2.65 -21.28
C ARG A 127 16.62 2.34 -20.15
N THR A 128 17.17 2.02 -18.98
CA THR A 128 16.39 1.82 -17.77
C THR A 128 16.12 3.17 -17.12
N SER A 129 14.85 3.53 -16.95
CA SER A 129 14.45 4.72 -16.17
C SER A 129 13.10 4.56 -15.45
N HIS A 130 12.38 3.45 -15.71
CA HIS A 130 11.15 3.13 -14.98
C HIS A 130 11.42 2.68 -13.54
N THR A 131 12.63 2.18 -13.28
CA THR A 131 13.13 1.75 -11.96
C THR A 131 14.36 2.56 -11.55
N LEU A 132 14.59 2.63 -10.24
CA LEU A 132 15.75 3.28 -9.63
C LEU A 132 17.04 2.54 -10.00
N TYR A 133 16.98 1.21 -10.05
CA TYR A 133 18.12 0.35 -10.27
C TYR A 133 17.92 -0.54 -11.50
N ASP A 134 19.04 -1.05 -11.99
CA ASP A 134 19.07 -2.21 -12.87
C ASP A 134 18.75 -3.47 -12.04
N LEU A 135 17.62 -4.10 -12.37
CA LEU A 135 17.08 -5.23 -11.61
C LEU A 135 17.91 -6.50 -11.81
N ASP A 136 18.54 -6.66 -12.97
CA ASP A 136 19.34 -7.84 -13.27
C ASP A 136 20.62 -7.83 -12.42
N LYS A 137 21.21 -6.65 -12.19
CA LYS A 137 22.32 -6.49 -11.23
C LYS A 137 21.93 -6.84 -9.79
N ILE A 138 20.70 -6.53 -9.35
CA ILE A 138 20.22 -6.94 -8.02
C ILE A 138 20.17 -8.47 -7.91
N ILE A 139 19.70 -9.12 -8.97
CA ILE A 139 19.56 -10.58 -9.05
C ILE A 139 20.94 -11.26 -9.08
N GLU A 140 21.88 -10.73 -9.86
CA GLU A 140 23.28 -11.19 -9.91
C GLU A 140 23.95 -11.12 -8.54
N LEU A 141 23.84 -9.98 -7.84
CA LEU A 141 24.36 -9.79 -6.48
C LEU A 141 23.72 -10.75 -5.45
N ASN A 142 22.57 -11.31 -5.77
CA ASN A 142 21.89 -12.30 -4.95
C ASN A 142 22.09 -13.75 -5.42
N GLY A 143 23.09 -14.00 -6.29
CA GLY A 143 23.43 -15.34 -6.78
C GLY A 143 22.52 -15.84 -7.90
N GLY A 144 22.06 -14.95 -8.76
CA GLY A 144 21.21 -15.28 -9.91
C GLY A 144 19.74 -15.54 -9.56
N GLN A 145 19.29 -15.16 -8.37
CA GLN A 145 17.92 -15.37 -7.88
C GLN A 145 17.33 -14.10 -7.32
N SER A 146 16.05 -13.83 -7.57
CA SER A 146 15.38 -12.65 -7.01
C SER A 146 15.29 -12.72 -5.48
N PRO A 147 15.50 -11.60 -4.75
CA PRO A 147 15.33 -11.60 -3.31
C PRO A 147 13.85 -11.76 -2.94
N LEU A 148 13.52 -12.78 -2.13
CA LEU A 148 12.15 -13.08 -1.71
C LEU A 148 11.77 -12.49 -0.34
N THR A 149 12.63 -11.66 0.24
CA THR A 149 12.27 -10.91 1.45
C THR A 149 12.70 -9.46 1.31
N TYR A 150 11.85 -8.54 1.74
CA TYR A 150 12.12 -7.12 1.67
C TYR A 150 13.41 -6.73 2.44
N LYS A 151 13.69 -7.39 3.57
CA LYS A 151 14.93 -7.16 4.34
C LYS A 151 16.18 -7.58 3.56
N ARG A 152 16.13 -8.72 2.85
CA ARG A 152 17.24 -9.16 2.00
C ARG A 152 17.46 -8.18 0.85
N PHE A 153 16.38 -7.76 0.19
CA PHE A 153 16.40 -6.73 -0.83
C PHE A 153 17.05 -5.43 -0.32
N GLN A 154 16.63 -4.93 0.84
CA GLN A 154 17.23 -3.74 1.49
C GLN A 154 18.74 -3.90 1.77
N THR A 155 19.19 -5.12 2.09
CA THR A 155 20.61 -5.40 2.32
C THR A 155 21.40 -5.36 1.02
N LEU A 156 20.83 -5.84 -0.08
CA LEU A 156 21.46 -5.83 -1.41
C LEU A 156 21.60 -4.40 -1.93
N ILE A 157 20.51 -3.63 -1.96
CA ILE A 157 20.55 -2.23 -2.45
C ILE A 157 21.51 -1.35 -1.65
N SER A 158 21.72 -1.63 -0.36
CA SER A 158 22.66 -0.87 0.47
C SER A 158 24.13 -1.05 0.09
N ARG A 159 24.43 -2.06 -0.75
CA ARG A 159 25.76 -2.39 -1.26
C ARG A 159 25.93 -2.03 -2.74
N MET A 160 24.87 -1.57 -3.39
CA MET A 160 24.91 -1.16 -4.79
C MET A 160 25.46 0.25 -4.93
N ASP A 161 25.84 0.59 -6.15
CA ASP A 161 26.18 1.94 -6.54
C ASP A 161 25.01 2.91 -6.30
N ALA A 162 25.34 4.20 -6.26
CA ALA A 162 24.34 5.24 -6.12
C ALA A 162 23.35 5.20 -7.31
N VAL A 163 22.11 5.57 -7.03
CA VAL A 163 21.08 5.73 -8.07
C VAL A 163 21.58 6.73 -9.11
N GLU A 164 21.41 6.39 -10.39
CA GLU A 164 21.76 7.27 -11.49
C GLU A 164 21.00 8.60 -11.40
N VAL A 165 21.71 9.71 -11.59
CA VAL A 165 21.09 11.05 -11.60
C VAL A 165 20.07 11.11 -12.75
N PRO A 166 18.89 11.72 -12.53
CA PRO A 166 17.90 11.88 -13.58
C PRO A 166 18.50 12.57 -14.80
N ALA A 167 18.21 12.07 -16.00
CA ALA A 167 18.62 12.72 -17.24
C ALA A 167 17.99 14.11 -17.34
N GLU A 168 18.69 15.02 -18.01
CA GLU A 168 18.14 16.35 -18.30
C GLU A 168 16.84 16.24 -19.12
N SER A 169 15.91 17.15 -18.85
CA SER A 169 14.66 17.20 -19.61
C SER A 169 14.92 17.55 -21.06
N ILE A 170 14.09 17.03 -21.96
CA ILE A 170 14.15 17.40 -23.38
C ILE A 170 13.67 18.85 -23.53
N THR A 171 14.56 19.72 -24.00
CA THR A 171 14.29 21.13 -24.32
C THR A 171 14.51 21.40 -25.82
N GLY A 172 14.16 22.60 -26.28
CA GLY A 172 14.48 23.04 -27.64
C GLY A 172 15.98 22.93 -27.95
N ASP A 173 16.84 23.21 -26.97
CA ASP A 173 18.30 23.09 -27.13
C ASP A 173 18.75 21.63 -27.32
N VAL A 174 18.13 20.70 -26.59
CA VAL A 174 18.42 19.26 -26.71
C VAL A 174 17.91 18.71 -28.05
N MET A 175 16.74 19.18 -28.51
CA MET A 175 16.23 18.86 -29.86
C MET A 175 17.16 19.42 -30.94
N GLY A 176 17.72 20.62 -30.73
CA GLY A 176 18.73 21.23 -31.59
C GLY A 176 18.26 21.37 -33.04
N LYS A 177 18.93 20.66 -33.96
CA LYS A 177 18.57 20.64 -35.39
C LYS A 177 17.56 19.54 -35.75
N CYS A 178 17.23 18.67 -34.81
CA CYS A 178 16.31 17.58 -35.03
C CYS A 178 14.89 18.12 -35.19
N THR A 179 14.22 17.74 -36.27
CA THR A 179 12.86 18.20 -36.58
C THR A 179 11.86 17.05 -36.58
N THR A 180 10.58 17.36 -36.48
CA THR A 180 9.51 16.36 -36.66
C THR A 180 8.76 16.69 -37.94
N PRO A 181 8.77 15.82 -38.96
CA PRO A 181 7.97 16.04 -40.15
C PRO A 181 6.47 15.88 -39.81
N LEU A 182 5.70 16.93 -40.03
CA LEU A 182 4.27 17.01 -39.77
C LEU A 182 3.49 17.24 -41.07
N SER A 183 2.24 16.81 -41.09
CA SER A 183 1.27 17.07 -42.15
C SER A 183 0.04 17.76 -41.57
N ASP A 184 -0.71 18.51 -42.38
CA ASP A 184 -1.95 19.17 -41.95
C ASP A 184 -3.01 18.16 -41.47
N GLU A 185 -2.99 16.94 -42.00
CA GLU A 185 -3.86 15.80 -41.62
C GLU A 185 -3.37 15.02 -40.38
N HIS A 186 -2.50 15.61 -39.54
CA HIS A 186 -1.89 14.89 -38.40
C HIS A 186 -2.95 14.40 -37.41
N ASP A 187 -3.91 15.26 -37.06
CA ASP A 187 -4.89 14.95 -36.01
C ASP A 187 -5.82 13.81 -36.44
N ASP A 188 -6.23 13.77 -37.71
CA ASP A 188 -7.08 12.71 -38.27
C ASP A 188 -6.40 11.33 -38.25
N LYS A 189 -5.08 11.29 -38.48
CA LYS A 189 -4.31 10.05 -38.61
C LYS A 189 -3.69 9.58 -37.29
N PHE A 190 -3.22 10.52 -36.48
CA PHE A 190 -2.33 10.26 -35.35
C PHE A 190 -2.71 11.02 -34.06
N GLY A 191 -3.85 11.72 -34.06
CA GLY A 191 -4.37 12.39 -32.87
C GLY A 191 -4.66 11.42 -31.72
N VAL A 192 -4.66 11.95 -30.50
CA VAL A 192 -5.10 11.19 -29.32
C VAL A 192 -6.61 10.96 -29.43
N PRO A 193 -7.10 9.71 -29.40
CA PRO A 193 -8.53 9.44 -29.49
C PRO A 193 -9.25 9.88 -28.21
N SER A 194 -10.51 10.28 -28.36
CA SER A 194 -11.43 10.48 -27.23
C SER A 194 -11.89 9.15 -26.59
N LEU A 195 -12.52 9.20 -25.42
CA LEU A 195 -13.10 8.00 -24.79
C LEU A 195 -14.27 7.44 -25.63
N GLU A 196 -15.04 8.33 -26.22
CA GLU A 196 -16.19 8.03 -27.08
C GLU A 196 -15.73 7.32 -28.38
N GLU A 197 -14.61 7.77 -28.97
CA GLU A 197 -13.99 7.08 -30.11
C GLU A 197 -13.51 5.66 -29.77
N LEU A 198 -13.17 5.39 -28.52
CA LEU A 198 -12.82 4.06 -28.03
C LEU A 198 -14.05 3.21 -27.64
N GLY A 199 -15.25 3.76 -27.77
CA GLY A 199 -16.52 3.07 -27.48
C GLY A 199 -16.95 3.11 -26.01
N PHE A 200 -16.36 3.99 -25.19
CA PHE A 200 -16.84 4.19 -23.82
C PHE A 200 -18.02 5.15 -23.78
N ASP A 201 -19.01 4.80 -22.95
CA ASP A 201 -20.06 5.72 -22.55
C ASP A 201 -19.53 6.70 -21.49
N THR A 202 -19.60 7.99 -21.80
CA THR A 202 -19.14 9.10 -20.95
C THR A 202 -20.29 9.88 -20.34
N GLU A 203 -21.54 9.51 -20.60
CA GLU A 203 -22.70 10.15 -19.99
C GLU A 203 -22.67 9.97 -18.47
N GLY A 204 -22.78 11.07 -17.73
CA GLY A 204 -22.69 11.07 -16.26
C GLY A 204 -21.28 10.84 -15.68
N LEU A 205 -20.23 10.79 -16.51
CA LEU A 205 -18.86 10.65 -16.02
C LEU A 205 -18.38 11.95 -15.34
N ALA A 206 -18.26 11.92 -14.01
CA ALA A 206 -17.76 13.06 -13.24
C ALA A 206 -16.30 13.40 -13.59
N SER A 207 -15.88 14.63 -13.27
CA SER A 207 -14.50 15.09 -13.44
C SER A 207 -13.49 14.14 -12.76
N ALA A 208 -12.34 13.93 -13.40
CA ALA A 208 -11.34 12.99 -12.93
C ALA A 208 -10.69 13.48 -11.62
N VAL A 209 -10.82 12.70 -10.55
CA VAL A 209 -10.12 12.93 -9.28
C VAL A 209 -8.58 12.86 -9.44
N TRP A 210 -8.14 12.05 -10.39
CA TRP A 210 -6.74 11.89 -10.80
C TRP A 210 -6.59 12.23 -12.27
N PRO A 211 -6.33 13.51 -12.61
CA PRO A 211 -5.98 13.90 -13.97
C PRO A 211 -4.66 13.22 -14.40
N GLY A 212 -4.59 12.75 -15.64
CA GLY A 212 -3.36 12.20 -16.23
C GLY A 212 -2.33 13.29 -16.60
N GLY A 213 -1.10 12.88 -16.91
CA GLY A 213 -0.07 13.76 -17.45
C GLY A 213 1.16 14.02 -16.57
N GLU A 214 2.26 14.34 -17.23
CA GLU A 214 3.53 14.80 -16.65
C GLU A 214 3.36 16.16 -15.94
N SER A 215 2.62 17.10 -16.54
CA SER A 215 2.41 18.44 -15.96
C SER A 215 1.73 18.36 -14.59
N GLU A 216 0.68 17.56 -14.47
CA GLU A 216 -0.01 17.31 -13.19
C GLU A 216 0.91 16.55 -12.22
N ALA A 217 1.68 15.57 -12.71
CA ALA A 217 2.62 14.81 -11.89
C ALA A 217 3.68 15.68 -11.22
N LEU A 218 4.27 16.61 -11.96
CA LEU A 218 5.27 17.57 -11.47
C LEU A 218 4.63 18.56 -10.49
N THR A 219 3.44 19.08 -10.78
CA THR A 219 2.67 19.94 -9.86
C THR A 219 2.40 19.24 -8.54
N ARG A 220 1.97 17.97 -8.57
CA ARG A 220 1.74 17.19 -7.36
C ARG A 220 3.02 16.86 -6.62
N LEU A 221 4.14 16.65 -7.32
CA LEU A 221 5.45 16.42 -6.71
C LEU A 221 5.86 17.62 -5.86
N GLU A 222 5.71 18.84 -6.37
CA GLU A 222 6.03 20.07 -5.63
C GLU A 222 5.19 20.18 -4.36
N ARG A 223 3.86 20.07 -4.48
CA ARG A 223 2.93 20.06 -3.33
C ARG A 223 3.25 18.94 -2.34
N HIS A 224 3.69 17.77 -2.81
CA HIS A 224 4.10 16.66 -1.96
C HIS A 224 5.34 17.00 -1.13
N LEU A 225 6.33 17.64 -1.74
CA LEU A 225 7.57 18.04 -1.08
C LEU A 225 7.31 19.16 -0.06
N GLU A 226 6.48 20.15 -0.39
CA GLU A 226 6.04 21.20 0.53
C GLU A 226 5.37 20.62 1.77
N ARG A 227 4.40 19.72 1.57
CA ARG A 227 3.72 19.04 2.67
C ARG A 227 4.69 18.23 3.53
N LYS A 228 5.64 17.50 2.91
CA LYS A 228 6.67 16.75 3.65
C LYS A 228 7.63 17.65 4.42
N ALA A 229 8.02 18.78 3.85
CA ALA A 229 8.84 19.79 4.52
C ALA A 229 8.13 20.30 5.78
N TRP A 230 6.84 20.62 5.65
CA TRP A 230 6.00 21.05 6.76
C TRP A 230 5.91 19.97 7.85
N VAL A 231 5.55 18.73 7.49
CA VAL A 231 5.46 17.61 8.46
C VAL A 231 6.80 17.39 9.16
N ALA A 232 7.92 17.37 8.42
CA ALA A 232 9.23 17.12 9.01
C ALA A 232 9.67 18.18 10.05
N ASN A 233 9.11 19.39 9.96
CA ASN A 233 9.36 20.50 10.88
C ASN A 233 8.31 20.62 12.01
N PHE A 234 7.05 20.26 11.76
CA PHE A 234 5.93 20.66 12.62
C PHE A 234 5.05 19.51 13.14
N GLU A 235 5.08 18.30 12.56
CA GLU A 235 4.16 17.23 12.97
C GLU A 235 4.73 15.80 12.82
N ARG A 236 4.19 14.84 13.59
CA ARG A 236 4.39 13.41 13.31
C ARG A 236 3.16 12.89 12.54
N PRO A 237 3.32 12.32 11.34
CA PRO A 237 2.18 11.85 10.57
C PRO A 237 1.47 10.73 11.33
N ARG A 238 0.16 10.87 11.54
CA ARG A 238 -0.74 9.83 12.06
C ARG A 238 -1.87 9.62 11.06
N MET A 239 -2.29 8.37 10.89
CA MET A 239 -3.43 8.03 10.05
C MET A 239 -4.72 8.60 10.68
N ASN A 240 -5.58 9.15 9.84
CA ASN A 240 -6.93 9.62 10.19
C ASN A 240 -7.89 9.36 9.01
N ALA A 241 -9.18 9.68 9.18
CA ALA A 241 -10.20 9.52 8.14
C ALA A 241 -9.83 10.23 6.82
N ASN A 242 -9.27 11.44 6.89
CA ASN A 242 -8.85 12.20 5.71
C ASN A 242 -7.75 11.50 4.88
N SER A 243 -6.99 10.60 5.51
CA SER A 243 -5.95 9.81 4.81
C SER A 243 -6.54 8.78 3.84
N LEU A 244 -7.83 8.45 3.97
CA LEU A 244 -8.53 7.52 3.07
C LEU A 244 -8.93 8.17 1.75
N LEU A 245 -9.05 9.50 1.72
CA LEU A 245 -9.46 10.24 0.53
C LEU A 245 -8.27 10.46 -0.40
N ALA A 246 -8.54 10.61 -1.69
CA ALA A 246 -7.55 10.97 -2.68
C ALA A 246 -6.86 12.29 -2.29
N SER A 247 -5.53 12.25 -2.16
CA SER A 247 -4.74 13.43 -1.80
C SER A 247 -4.30 14.20 -3.04
N PRO A 248 -4.37 15.54 -3.05
CA PRO A 248 -3.76 16.37 -4.10
C PRO A 248 -2.22 16.26 -4.11
N THR A 249 -1.62 15.54 -3.16
CA THR A 249 -0.17 15.25 -3.10
C THR A 249 0.17 13.80 -3.42
N GLY A 250 -0.81 13.00 -3.87
CA GLY A 250 -0.60 11.60 -4.22
C GLY A 250 0.14 11.47 -5.56
N LEU A 251 1.07 10.50 -5.63
CA LEU A 251 1.99 10.34 -6.76
C LEU A 251 1.95 8.96 -7.41
N SER A 252 1.22 7.99 -6.85
CA SER A 252 1.34 6.59 -7.28
C SER A 252 0.84 6.29 -8.69
N PRO A 253 -0.28 6.87 -9.20
CA PRO A 253 -0.66 6.70 -10.60
C PRO A 253 0.42 7.22 -11.58
N TYR A 254 1.01 8.37 -11.27
CA TYR A 254 2.03 9.00 -12.11
C TYR A 254 3.33 8.21 -12.15
N LEU A 255 3.74 7.59 -11.03
CA LEU A 255 4.89 6.68 -10.99
C LEU A 255 4.63 5.37 -11.76
N ARG A 256 3.37 4.95 -11.84
CA ARG A 256 2.94 3.75 -12.57
C ARG A 256 3.01 3.98 -14.08
N PHE A 257 2.39 5.04 -14.57
CA PHE A 257 2.38 5.37 -16.00
C PHE A 257 3.70 6.00 -16.48
N GLY A 258 4.57 6.38 -15.54
CA GLY A 258 5.84 7.01 -15.84
C GLY A 258 5.71 8.50 -16.17
N CYS A 259 4.58 9.14 -15.87
CA CYS A 259 4.40 10.59 -15.91
C CYS A 259 5.31 11.30 -14.89
N LEU A 260 5.67 10.61 -13.80
CA LEU A 260 6.70 11.04 -12.85
C LEU A 260 7.86 10.05 -12.85
N SER A 261 9.08 10.54 -13.01
CA SER A 261 10.29 9.74 -12.81
C SER A 261 10.45 9.33 -11.34
N CYS A 262 10.68 8.03 -11.13
CA CYS A 262 11.03 7.50 -9.82
C CYS A 262 12.39 8.03 -9.33
N ARG A 263 13.35 8.26 -10.24
CA ARG A 263 14.68 8.82 -9.93
C ARG A 263 14.56 10.28 -9.53
N LEU A 264 13.81 11.08 -10.28
CA LEU A 264 13.54 12.48 -9.93
C LEU A 264 12.93 12.57 -8.53
N PHE A 265 11.91 11.75 -8.24
CA PHE A 265 11.29 11.72 -6.93
C PHE A 265 12.28 11.32 -5.82
N TYR A 266 13.10 10.28 -6.05
CA TYR A 266 14.14 9.85 -5.13
C TYR A 266 15.13 10.98 -4.80
N PHE A 267 15.65 11.67 -5.81
CA PHE A 267 16.60 12.77 -5.62
C PHE A 267 15.97 13.97 -4.92
N LYS A 268 14.76 14.38 -5.31
CA LYS A 268 14.04 15.49 -4.64
C LYS A 268 13.75 15.18 -3.17
N LEU A 269 13.38 13.94 -2.83
CA LEU A 269 13.23 13.50 -1.44
C LEU A 269 14.55 13.54 -0.67
N THR A 270 15.62 13.10 -1.30
CA THR A 270 16.97 13.09 -0.73
C THR A 270 17.41 14.51 -0.39
N ASP A 271 17.24 15.44 -1.32
CA ASP A 271 17.65 16.83 -1.15
C ASP A 271 16.81 17.54 -0.09
N LEU A 272 15.49 17.32 -0.08
CA LEU A 272 14.63 17.83 0.98
C LEU A 272 15.07 17.30 2.36
N TYR A 273 15.37 16.00 2.46
CA TYR A 273 15.82 15.42 3.71
C TYR A 273 17.16 16.01 4.18
N ARG A 274 18.14 16.17 3.27
CA ARG A 274 19.43 16.79 3.60
C ARG A 274 19.24 18.23 4.07
N LYS A 275 18.37 19.01 3.42
CA LYS A 275 18.04 20.39 3.84
C LYS A 275 17.42 20.43 5.24
N VAL A 276 16.44 19.58 5.52
CA VAL A 276 15.72 19.58 6.82
C VAL A 276 16.54 18.96 7.96
N LYS A 277 17.34 17.92 7.68
CA LYS A 277 18.13 17.18 8.69
C LYS A 277 19.61 17.53 8.67
N LYS A 278 19.97 18.74 8.20
CA LYS A 278 21.33 19.32 8.26
C LYS A 278 22.41 18.38 7.69
N ASN A 279 22.23 17.93 6.45
CA ASN A 279 23.15 17.05 5.72
C ASN A 279 23.38 15.65 6.34
N SER A 280 22.45 15.15 7.15
CA SER A 280 22.46 13.75 7.58
C SER A 280 22.16 12.79 6.42
N SER A 281 22.78 11.62 6.41
CA SER A 281 22.44 10.56 5.46
C SER A 281 20.99 10.08 5.64
N PRO A 282 20.19 9.98 4.57
CA PRO A 282 18.80 9.56 4.66
C PRO A 282 18.69 8.06 4.98
N PRO A 283 17.75 7.65 5.87
CA PRO A 283 17.46 6.24 6.08
C PRO A 283 16.65 5.67 4.90
N LEU A 284 16.80 4.37 4.62
CA LEU A 284 16.03 3.68 3.57
C LEU A 284 14.50 3.80 3.75
N SER A 285 14.03 3.98 4.98
CA SER A 285 12.60 4.19 5.26
C SER A 285 12.02 5.44 4.61
N LEU A 286 12.84 6.45 4.28
CA LEU A 286 12.42 7.64 3.54
C LEU A 286 11.84 7.27 2.17
N TYR A 287 12.42 6.24 1.53
CA TYR A 287 12.09 5.77 0.20
C TYR A 287 11.21 4.51 0.22
N GLY A 288 10.63 4.15 1.37
CA GLY A 288 10.01 2.83 1.57
C GLY A 288 9.00 2.44 0.50
N GLN A 289 8.16 3.38 0.02
CA GLN A 289 7.20 3.11 -1.06
C GLN A 289 7.88 2.83 -2.41
N LEU A 290 8.92 3.61 -2.77
CA LEU A 290 9.71 3.35 -3.97
C LEU A 290 10.42 2.00 -3.90
N LEU A 291 11.00 1.67 -2.75
CA LEU A 291 11.73 0.42 -2.57
C LEU A 291 10.81 -0.81 -2.54
N TRP A 292 9.58 -0.71 -2.05
CA TRP A 292 8.58 -1.78 -2.19
C TRP A 292 8.20 -2.01 -3.66
N ARG A 293 8.05 -0.93 -4.43
CA ARG A 293 7.84 -1.02 -5.88
C ARG A 293 9.01 -1.74 -6.55
N GLU A 294 10.25 -1.31 -6.30
CA GLU A 294 11.46 -1.98 -6.82
C GLU A 294 11.52 -3.46 -6.44
N PHE A 295 11.22 -3.79 -5.18
CA PHE A 295 11.22 -5.17 -4.69
C PHE A 295 10.30 -6.07 -5.51
N PHE A 296 9.07 -5.63 -5.80
CA PHE A 296 8.13 -6.42 -6.60
C PHE A 296 8.55 -6.51 -8.08
N TYR A 297 9.07 -5.43 -8.67
CA TYR A 297 9.64 -5.49 -10.02
C TYR A 297 10.81 -6.49 -10.10
N THR A 298 11.72 -6.49 -9.12
CA THR A 298 12.83 -7.48 -9.07
C THR A 298 12.33 -8.91 -8.86
N ALA A 299 11.27 -9.10 -8.07
CA ALA A 299 10.70 -10.42 -7.83
C ALA A 299 9.98 -11.00 -9.05
N ALA A 300 9.37 -10.14 -9.88
CA ALA A 300 8.52 -10.55 -10.99
C ALA A 300 9.28 -10.70 -12.33
N THR A 301 10.35 -9.92 -12.54
CA THR A 301 11.08 -9.79 -13.83
C THR A 301 11.50 -11.12 -14.50
N ASN A 302 11.78 -12.16 -13.72
CA ASN A 302 12.21 -13.49 -14.22
C ASN A 302 11.19 -14.61 -13.94
N ASN A 303 9.94 -14.25 -13.57
CA ASN A 303 8.88 -15.21 -13.29
C ASN A 303 7.64 -14.90 -14.17
N PRO A 304 7.48 -15.55 -15.33
CA PRO A 304 6.33 -15.33 -16.22
C PRO A 304 4.98 -15.73 -15.61
N CYS A 305 4.98 -16.51 -14.52
CA CYS A 305 3.77 -16.96 -13.81
C CYS A 305 3.56 -16.20 -12.50
N PHE A 306 4.18 -15.02 -12.31
CA PHE A 306 4.13 -14.28 -11.03
C PHE A 306 2.71 -13.87 -10.61
N ASP A 307 1.81 -13.69 -11.57
CA ASP A 307 0.40 -13.35 -11.41
C ASP A 307 -0.54 -14.54 -11.25
N LYS A 308 0.01 -15.76 -11.27
CA LYS A 308 -0.75 -17.01 -11.12
C LYS A 308 -0.36 -17.72 -9.84
N MET A 309 -1.27 -18.55 -9.33
CA MET A 309 -0.95 -19.46 -8.23
C MET A 309 -0.27 -20.73 -8.76
N GLU A 310 -0.88 -21.37 -9.76
CA GLU A 310 -0.33 -22.58 -10.37
C GLU A 310 0.96 -22.27 -11.15
N SER A 311 1.93 -23.20 -11.11
CA SER A 311 3.25 -23.07 -11.73
C SER A 311 4.12 -21.89 -11.26
N ASN A 312 3.65 -21.10 -10.29
CA ASN A 312 4.43 -20.02 -9.69
C ASN A 312 5.31 -20.55 -8.55
N PRO A 313 6.65 -20.60 -8.72
CA PRO A 313 7.56 -21.27 -7.78
C PRO A 313 7.63 -20.61 -6.40
N ILE A 314 7.17 -19.37 -6.27
CA ILE A 314 7.20 -18.62 -5.01
C ILE A 314 5.82 -18.53 -4.35
N CYS A 315 4.77 -19.05 -4.99
CA CYS A 315 3.41 -19.00 -4.49
C CYS A 315 3.04 -20.31 -3.78
N VAL A 316 2.51 -20.19 -2.57
CA VAL A 316 1.91 -21.30 -1.84
C VAL A 316 0.63 -21.74 -2.55
N GLN A 317 0.48 -23.04 -2.75
CA GLN A 317 -0.71 -23.64 -3.37
C GLN A 317 -1.81 -23.78 -2.32
N ILE A 318 -2.71 -22.80 -2.28
CA ILE A 318 -3.82 -22.76 -1.33
C ILE A 318 -5.10 -23.21 -2.07
N PRO A 319 -5.88 -24.17 -1.53
CA PRO A 319 -7.14 -24.58 -2.13
C PRO A 319 -8.21 -23.51 -1.87
N TRP A 320 -8.17 -22.43 -2.65
CA TRP A 320 -9.18 -21.36 -2.62
C TRP A 320 -10.52 -21.85 -3.17
N ASP A 321 -11.60 -21.31 -2.62
CA ASP A 321 -12.97 -21.65 -3.04
C ASP A 321 -13.30 -20.92 -4.36
N ARG A 322 -14.03 -21.61 -5.24
CA ARG A 322 -14.61 -21.00 -6.45
C ARG A 322 -16.02 -20.54 -6.14
N ASN A 323 -16.20 -19.25 -5.88
CA ASN A 323 -17.50 -18.66 -5.55
C ASN A 323 -17.72 -17.36 -6.33
N ALA A 324 -18.29 -17.48 -7.54
CA ALA A 324 -18.51 -16.36 -8.44
C ALA A 324 -19.50 -15.32 -7.87
N GLU A 325 -20.53 -15.75 -7.15
CA GLU A 325 -21.50 -14.84 -6.54
C GLU A 325 -20.86 -13.98 -5.45
N ALA A 326 -20.06 -14.60 -4.57
CA ALA A 326 -19.36 -13.88 -3.52
C ALA A 326 -18.28 -12.93 -4.09
N LEU A 327 -17.59 -13.35 -5.16
CA LEU A 327 -16.65 -12.49 -5.88
C LEU A 327 -17.35 -11.26 -6.47
N ALA A 328 -18.48 -11.45 -7.15
CA ALA A 328 -19.26 -10.35 -7.73
C ALA A 328 -19.71 -9.34 -6.65
N LYS A 329 -20.29 -9.84 -5.54
CA LYS A 329 -20.69 -8.99 -4.41
C LYS A 329 -19.52 -8.19 -3.85
N TRP A 330 -18.34 -8.78 -3.73
CA TRP A 330 -17.14 -8.07 -3.28
C TRP A 330 -16.69 -7.03 -4.32
N ALA A 331 -16.58 -7.40 -5.59
CA ALA A 331 -16.08 -6.54 -6.66
C ALA A 331 -16.98 -5.31 -6.88
N GLU A 332 -18.28 -5.45 -6.69
CA GLU A 332 -19.28 -4.41 -6.90
C GLU A 332 -19.61 -3.61 -5.63
N GLY A 333 -19.00 -3.93 -4.48
CA GLY A 333 -19.27 -3.25 -3.22
C GLY A 333 -20.68 -3.52 -2.68
N ARG A 334 -21.12 -4.78 -2.73
CA ARG A 334 -22.43 -5.28 -2.27
C ARG A 334 -22.30 -6.41 -1.25
N SER A 335 -21.22 -6.42 -0.46
CA SER A 335 -20.96 -7.43 0.57
C SER A 335 -21.89 -7.32 1.78
N GLY A 336 -22.52 -6.16 1.97
CA GLY A 336 -23.30 -5.85 3.16
C GLY A 336 -22.45 -5.42 4.35
N PHE A 337 -21.13 -5.26 4.17
CA PHE A 337 -20.21 -4.64 5.13
C PHE A 337 -19.85 -3.22 4.66
N PRO A 338 -20.41 -2.16 5.27
CA PRO A 338 -20.30 -0.80 4.74
C PRO A 338 -18.87 -0.30 4.54
N TRP A 339 -17.93 -0.73 5.38
CA TRP A 339 -16.51 -0.41 5.23
C TRP A 339 -15.90 -1.01 3.95
N ILE A 340 -16.18 -2.28 3.66
CA ILE A 340 -15.68 -2.97 2.47
C ILE A 340 -16.33 -2.37 1.23
N ASP A 341 -17.65 -2.19 1.29
CA ASP A 341 -18.44 -1.68 0.18
C ASP A 341 -18.07 -0.23 -0.18
N ALA A 342 -17.82 0.63 0.82
CA ALA A 342 -17.35 2.00 0.59
C ALA A 342 -15.96 2.04 -0.07
N ILE A 343 -15.04 1.15 0.34
CA ILE A 343 -13.71 1.05 -0.28
C ILE A 343 -13.82 0.60 -1.74
N MET A 344 -14.60 -0.45 -2.02
CA MET A 344 -14.75 -0.94 -3.39
C MET A 344 -15.48 0.06 -4.28
N THR A 345 -16.41 0.84 -3.69
CA THR A 345 -17.08 1.95 -4.38
C THR A 345 -16.10 3.08 -4.69
N GLN A 346 -15.26 3.50 -3.74
CA GLN A 346 -14.20 4.49 -4.00
C GLN A 346 -13.25 4.01 -5.11
N LEU A 347 -12.81 2.75 -5.05
CA LEU A 347 -11.93 2.17 -6.05
C LEU A 347 -12.55 2.24 -7.45
N ARG A 348 -13.83 1.87 -7.60
CA ARG A 348 -14.53 1.90 -8.88
C ARG A 348 -14.72 3.33 -9.41
N GLN A 349 -15.10 4.26 -8.53
CA GLN A 349 -15.37 5.65 -8.92
C GLN A 349 -14.11 6.45 -9.21
N GLU A 350 -13.07 6.33 -8.37
CA GLU A 350 -11.89 7.20 -8.40
C GLU A 350 -10.62 6.51 -8.92
N GLY A 351 -10.60 5.17 -8.98
CA GLY A 351 -9.44 4.40 -9.42
C GLY A 351 -8.27 4.37 -8.43
N TRP A 352 -8.46 4.83 -7.20
CA TRP A 352 -7.43 4.79 -6.15
C TRP A 352 -8.04 4.58 -4.77
N ILE A 353 -7.39 3.76 -3.96
CA ILE A 353 -7.70 3.57 -2.55
C ILE A 353 -6.43 3.49 -1.72
N HIS A 354 -6.49 4.00 -0.50
CA HIS A 354 -5.37 4.00 0.44
C HIS A 354 -4.85 2.57 0.70
N HIS A 355 -3.53 2.39 0.87
CA HIS A 355 -2.91 1.07 1.04
C HIS A 355 -3.54 0.23 2.17
N LEU A 356 -3.92 0.84 3.30
CA LEU A 356 -4.63 0.12 4.38
C LEU A 356 -6.07 -0.28 4.01
N ALA A 357 -6.73 0.44 3.11
CA ALA A 357 -8.00 0.04 2.54
C ALA A 357 -7.82 -1.17 1.61
N ARG A 358 -6.74 -1.19 0.80
CA ARG A 358 -6.35 -2.39 0.01
C ARG A 358 -6.16 -3.61 0.89
N HIS A 359 -5.47 -3.46 2.03
CA HIS A 359 -5.29 -4.55 2.99
C HIS A 359 -6.63 -5.08 3.52
N ALA A 360 -7.58 -4.19 3.83
CA ALA A 360 -8.88 -4.58 4.36
C ALA A 360 -9.67 -5.40 3.34
N VAL A 361 -9.80 -4.92 2.10
CA VAL A 361 -10.58 -5.61 1.06
C VAL A 361 -9.89 -6.88 0.56
N ALA A 362 -8.55 -6.90 0.47
CA ALA A 362 -7.80 -8.10 0.11
C ALA A 362 -7.87 -9.17 1.20
N CYS A 363 -7.80 -8.76 2.47
CA CYS A 363 -7.99 -9.68 3.59
C CYS A 363 -9.41 -10.27 3.56
N PHE A 364 -10.43 -9.43 3.39
CA PHE A 364 -11.82 -9.88 3.33
C PHE A 364 -12.05 -10.90 2.21
N LEU A 365 -11.56 -10.62 0.98
CA LEU A 365 -11.70 -11.53 -0.16
C LEU A 365 -11.00 -12.88 0.05
N THR A 366 -9.78 -12.85 0.60
CA THR A 366 -8.91 -14.04 0.65
C THR A 366 -8.99 -14.74 2.01
N ARG A 367 -7.92 -14.71 2.80
CA ARG A 367 -7.75 -15.44 4.06
C ARG A 367 -8.62 -14.96 5.22
N GLY A 368 -9.30 -13.82 5.08
CA GLY A 368 -10.12 -13.21 6.12
C GLY A 368 -11.51 -13.83 6.15
N ASP A 369 -12.27 -13.69 5.08
CA ASP A 369 -13.71 -13.96 5.11
C ASP A 369 -14.18 -14.88 3.98
N LEU A 370 -13.93 -14.53 2.71
CA LEU A 370 -14.55 -15.22 1.57
C LEU A 370 -13.78 -16.44 1.05
N TRP A 371 -12.51 -16.60 1.40
CA TRP A 371 -11.65 -17.71 0.96
C TRP A 371 -11.53 -17.84 -0.57
N ILE A 372 -11.62 -16.73 -1.30
CA ILE A 372 -11.47 -16.67 -2.76
C ILE A 372 -10.01 -16.40 -3.12
N SER A 373 -9.56 -16.89 -4.30
CA SER A 373 -8.18 -16.71 -4.76
C SER A 373 -7.81 -15.23 -4.87
N TRP A 374 -6.57 -14.94 -4.49
CA TRP A 374 -5.97 -13.62 -4.65
C TRP A 374 -5.84 -13.22 -6.13
N GLU A 375 -5.82 -14.19 -7.05
CA GLU A 375 -5.80 -13.97 -8.50
C GLU A 375 -7.07 -13.23 -8.97
N GLU A 376 -8.23 -13.54 -8.39
CA GLU A 376 -9.48 -12.86 -8.74
C GLU A 376 -9.51 -11.42 -8.23
N GLY A 377 -8.98 -11.20 -7.02
CA GLY A 377 -8.78 -9.85 -6.49
C GLY A 377 -7.81 -9.03 -7.34
N MET A 378 -6.74 -9.67 -7.81
CA MET A 378 -5.76 -9.04 -8.71
C MET A 378 -6.43 -8.55 -10.00
N LYS A 379 -7.28 -9.37 -10.64
CA LYS A 379 -8.01 -8.99 -11.88
C LYS A 379 -8.90 -7.77 -11.66
N VAL A 380 -9.66 -7.72 -10.57
CA VAL A 380 -10.51 -6.56 -10.24
C VAL A 380 -9.67 -5.30 -9.99
N PHE A 381 -8.54 -5.44 -9.31
CA PHE A 381 -7.61 -4.32 -9.11
C PHE A 381 -6.94 -3.90 -10.41
N GLU A 382 -6.62 -4.84 -11.30
CA GLU A 382 -6.10 -4.51 -12.62
C GLU A 382 -7.14 -3.70 -13.41
N GLU A 383 -8.41 -4.06 -13.34
CA GLU A 383 -9.49 -3.31 -14.00
C GLU A 383 -9.61 -1.88 -13.47
N LEU A 384 -9.63 -1.71 -12.15
CA LEU A 384 -10.07 -0.45 -11.55
C LEU A 384 -8.93 0.46 -11.07
N LEU A 385 -7.81 -0.11 -10.64
CA LEU A 385 -6.78 0.62 -9.90
C LEU A 385 -5.76 1.30 -10.84
N LEU A 386 -5.63 2.62 -10.73
CA LEU A 386 -4.74 3.43 -11.56
C LEU A 386 -3.25 3.15 -11.35
N ASP A 387 -2.86 2.76 -10.14
CA ASP A 387 -1.46 2.48 -9.78
C ASP A 387 -1.13 0.98 -9.70
N ALA A 388 -1.96 0.13 -10.30
CA ALA A 388 -1.67 -1.29 -10.47
C ALA A 388 -0.76 -1.53 -11.69
N ASP A 389 0.53 -1.73 -11.42
CA ASP A 389 1.42 -2.46 -12.32
C ASP A 389 1.24 -3.96 -12.13
N TRP A 390 1.48 -4.76 -13.17
CA TRP A 390 1.34 -6.22 -13.10
C TRP A 390 2.20 -6.80 -11.98
N SER A 391 3.47 -6.39 -11.91
CA SER A 391 4.43 -6.82 -10.87
C SER A 391 3.99 -6.42 -9.46
N VAL A 392 3.58 -5.16 -9.27
CA VAL A 392 3.24 -4.61 -7.96
C VAL A 392 1.90 -5.18 -7.47
N ASN A 393 0.93 -5.32 -8.37
CA ASN A 393 -0.41 -5.84 -8.07
C ASN A 393 -0.32 -7.32 -7.64
N ALA A 394 0.26 -8.18 -8.48
CA ALA A 394 0.45 -9.60 -8.17
C ALA A 394 1.25 -9.81 -6.88
N GLY A 395 2.37 -9.09 -6.74
CA GLY A 395 3.21 -9.16 -5.55
C GLY A 395 2.49 -8.75 -4.26
N SER A 396 1.68 -7.69 -4.33
CA SER A 396 0.88 -7.22 -3.20
C SER A 396 -0.22 -8.21 -2.82
N TRP A 397 -0.93 -8.79 -3.81
CA TRP A 397 -1.98 -9.78 -3.57
C TRP A 397 -1.43 -11.09 -2.99
N MET A 398 -0.30 -11.59 -3.49
CA MET A 398 0.40 -12.73 -2.88
C MET A 398 0.84 -12.43 -1.45
N TRP A 399 1.34 -11.21 -1.17
CA TRP A 399 1.76 -10.81 0.17
C TRP A 399 0.58 -10.73 1.16
N LEU A 400 -0.51 -10.09 0.77
CA LEU A 400 -1.68 -9.86 1.63
C LEU A 400 -2.47 -11.14 1.93
N SER A 401 -2.56 -12.04 0.95
CA SER A 401 -3.19 -13.36 1.08
C SER A 401 -2.33 -14.37 1.86
N CYS A 402 -1.08 -14.02 2.19
CA CYS A 402 -0.07 -14.92 2.75
C CYS A 402 0.27 -16.10 1.82
N SER A 403 0.18 -15.88 0.51
CA SER A 403 0.59 -16.84 -0.52
C SER A 403 2.08 -16.72 -0.86
N SER A 404 2.70 -15.56 -0.60
CA SER A 404 4.16 -15.38 -0.68
C SER A 404 4.66 -14.24 0.20
N PHE A 405 5.99 -14.10 0.33
CA PHE A 405 6.72 -13.01 1.03
C PHE A 405 6.43 -12.80 2.53
N PHE A 406 5.32 -13.34 3.05
CA PHE A 406 4.86 -13.19 4.43
C PHE A 406 4.04 -14.39 4.88
N GLN A 407 4.21 -14.78 6.14
CA GLN A 407 3.64 -16.02 6.70
C GLN A 407 2.85 -15.80 8.00
N GLN A 408 2.67 -14.56 8.46
CA GLN A 408 1.89 -14.30 9.68
C GLN A 408 0.40 -14.08 9.38
N PHE A 409 -0.30 -15.17 9.06
CA PHE A 409 -1.72 -15.15 8.67
C PHE A 409 -2.70 -14.90 9.83
N PHE A 410 -2.25 -14.88 11.08
CA PHE A 410 -3.12 -14.78 12.27
C PHE A 410 -3.80 -13.42 12.47
N HIS A 411 -3.31 -12.36 11.83
CA HIS A 411 -3.88 -11.02 11.95
C HIS A 411 -4.78 -10.73 10.76
N CYS A 412 -6.06 -11.06 10.87
CA CYS A 412 -7.09 -10.67 9.91
C CYS A 412 -7.68 -9.30 10.28
N TYR A 413 -7.98 -8.47 9.28
CA TYR A 413 -8.63 -7.18 9.51
C TYR A 413 -10.13 -7.41 9.75
N CYS A 414 -10.64 -6.92 10.87
CA CYS A 414 -12.08 -6.95 11.12
C CYS A 414 -12.79 -5.92 10.21
N PRO A 415 -13.72 -6.32 9.33
CA PRO A 415 -14.38 -5.43 8.37
C PRO A 415 -15.29 -4.39 9.04
N VAL A 416 -15.66 -4.59 10.32
CA VAL A 416 -16.40 -3.59 11.13
C VAL A 416 -15.43 -2.76 11.97
N GLY A 417 -14.64 -3.43 12.81
CA GLY A 417 -13.83 -2.77 13.83
C GLY A 417 -12.65 -1.98 13.27
N PHE A 418 -12.12 -2.34 12.09
CA PHE A 418 -11.04 -1.59 11.48
C PHE A 418 -11.52 -0.22 11.00
N GLY A 419 -12.59 -0.18 10.20
CA GLY A 419 -13.19 1.08 9.73
C GLY A 419 -13.58 2.00 10.90
N ARG A 420 -14.27 1.46 11.92
CA ARG A 420 -14.68 2.22 13.11
C ARG A 420 -13.51 2.86 13.88
N ARG A 421 -12.33 2.22 13.89
CA ARG A 421 -11.13 2.80 14.53
C ARG A 421 -10.46 3.86 13.67
N THR A 422 -10.58 3.75 12.35
CA THR A 422 -9.98 4.70 11.39
C THR A 422 -10.83 5.96 11.24
N ASP A 423 -12.15 5.81 11.20
CA ASP A 423 -13.13 6.88 11.08
C ASP A 423 -14.32 6.59 12.01
N PRO A 424 -14.29 7.03 13.28
CA PRO A 424 -15.36 6.71 14.22
C PRO A 424 -16.76 7.23 13.85
N ASN A 425 -16.84 8.32 13.06
CA ASN A 425 -18.10 8.93 12.67
C ASN A 425 -18.75 8.25 11.45
N GLY A 426 -17.93 7.55 10.66
CA GLY A 426 -18.32 6.90 9.41
C GLY A 426 -18.53 7.89 8.27
N ASP A 427 -17.89 9.05 8.29
CA ASP A 427 -18.02 10.07 7.25
C ASP A 427 -17.57 9.54 5.88
N TYR A 428 -16.55 8.68 5.86
CA TYR A 428 -16.12 7.94 4.67
C TYR A 428 -17.23 7.05 4.11
N ILE A 429 -17.96 6.34 4.96
CA ILE A 429 -19.11 5.51 4.54
C ILE A 429 -20.22 6.40 3.98
N ARG A 430 -20.56 7.52 4.64
CA ARG A 430 -21.62 8.44 4.18
C ARG A 430 -21.31 9.05 2.81
N ARG A 431 -20.03 9.26 2.51
CA ARG A 431 -19.55 9.79 1.23
C ARG A 431 -19.76 8.80 0.10
N TYR A 432 -19.26 7.56 0.25
CA TYR A 432 -19.27 6.57 -0.84
C TYR A 432 -20.52 5.68 -0.86
N LEU A 433 -21.25 5.57 0.26
CA LEU A 433 -22.52 4.87 0.35
C LEU A 433 -23.62 5.83 0.84
N PRO A 434 -24.10 6.77 -0.02
CA PRO A 434 -25.11 7.76 0.37
C PRO A 434 -26.39 7.16 0.95
N ILE A 435 -26.74 5.93 0.54
CA ILE A 435 -27.91 5.20 1.06
C ILE A 435 -27.85 4.94 2.58
N LEU A 436 -26.64 4.92 3.15
CA LEU A 436 -26.42 4.76 4.60
C LEU A 436 -26.25 6.09 5.34
N ARG A 437 -26.39 7.24 4.66
CA ARG A 437 -26.14 8.58 5.24
C ARG A 437 -27.02 8.89 6.45
N GLY A 438 -28.20 8.29 6.57
CA GLY A 438 -29.10 8.48 7.71
C GLY A 438 -28.73 7.68 8.97
N PHE A 439 -27.81 6.71 8.89
CA PHE A 439 -27.50 5.86 10.05
C PHE A 439 -26.68 6.61 11.11
N PRO A 440 -27.00 6.48 12.41
CA PRO A 440 -26.14 6.98 13.48
C PRO A 440 -24.74 6.33 13.43
N ALA A 441 -23.69 7.07 13.83
CA ALA A 441 -22.31 6.57 13.85
C ALA A 441 -22.14 5.25 14.63
N LYS A 442 -22.97 5.02 15.65
CA LYS A 442 -23.01 3.77 16.41
C LYS A 442 -23.26 2.53 15.54
N TYR A 443 -24.07 2.66 14.48
CA TYR A 443 -24.54 1.54 13.65
C TYR A 443 -24.00 1.59 12.21
N ILE A 444 -23.35 2.67 11.78
CA ILE A 444 -22.97 2.85 10.38
C ILE A 444 -21.99 1.79 9.85
N TYR A 445 -21.22 1.15 10.72
CA TYR A 445 -20.29 0.07 10.38
C TYR A 445 -20.90 -1.33 10.44
N ASP A 446 -22.05 -1.47 11.09
CA ASP A 446 -22.77 -2.71 11.39
C ASP A 446 -24.28 -2.47 11.39
N PRO A 447 -24.85 -1.98 10.26
CA PRO A 447 -26.23 -1.48 10.22
C PRO A 447 -27.27 -2.57 10.43
N TRP A 448 -26.90 -3.85 10.24
CA TRP A 448 -27.73 -5.00 10.59
C TRP A 448 -28.01 -5.13 12.09
N ASN A 449 -27.22 -4.48 12.95
CA ASN A 449 -27.46 -4.40 14.39
C ASN A 449 -28.38 -3.23 14.79
N ALA A 450 -28.80 -2.38 13.84
CA ALA A 450 -29.69 -1.28 14.11
C ALA A 450 -31.14 -1.77 14.30
N PRO A 451 -31.86 -1.34 15.36
CA PRO A 451 -33.29 -1.61 15.49
C PRO A 451 -34.10 -1.10 14.29
N GLU A 452 -35.24 -1.72 14.00
CA GLU A 452 -36.08 -1.32 12.87
C GLU A 452 -36.49 0.16 12.90
N SER A 453 -36.73 0.73 14.09
CA SER A 453 -37.03 2.15 14.25
C SER A 453 -35.89 3.05 13.75
N VAL A 454 -34.63 2.66 14.00
CA VAL A 454 -33.45 3.39 13.50
C VAL A 454 -33.31 3.23 12.00
N GLN A 455 -33.57 2.03 11.45
CA GLN A 455 -33.53 1.81 10.00
C GLN A 455 -34.59 2.62 9.25
N LYS A 456 -35.82 2.68 9.80
CA LYS A 456 -36.91 3.52 9.28
C LYS A 456 -36.56 5.00 9.33
N ALA A 457 -36.03 5.48 10.46
CA ALA A 457 -35.58 6.87 10.61
C ALA A 457 -34.44 7.23 9.64
N ALA A 458 -33.52 6.29 9.40
CA ALA A 458 -32.43 6.44 8.43
C ALA A 458 -32.90 6.30 6.96
N LYS A 459 -34.18 6.01 6.72
CA LYS A 459 -34.78 5.73 5.41
C LYS A 459 -34.05 4.62 4.63
N CYS A 460 -33.51 3.64 5.34
CA CYS A 460 -32.78 2.52 4.74
C CYS A 460 -32.98 1.24 5.55
N ILE A 461 -33.82 0.35 5.01
CA ILE A 461 -34.07 -0.99 5.57
C ILE A 461 -33.03 -1.99 5.03
N ILE A 462 -32.32 -2.67 5.95
CA ILE A 462 -31.28 -3.64 5.63
C ILE A 462 -31.90 -4.95 5.13
N GLY A 463 -31.41 -5.43 3.99
CA GLY A 463 -31.97 -6.52 3.20
C GLY A 463 -32.93 -6.08 2.10
N VAL A 464 -33.32 -4.79 2.06
CA VAL A 464 -34.16 -4.22 1.00
C VAL A 464 -33.39 -3.17 0.22
N HIS A 465 -32.92 -2.13 0.91
CA HIS A 465 -32.23 -0.98 0.31
C HIS A 465 -30.72 -1.18 0.28
N TYR A 466 -30.15 -1.76 1.33
CA TYR A 466 -28.74 -2.12 1.44
C TYR A 466 -28.63 -3.59 1.87
N PRO A 467 -27.74 -4.41 1.28
CA PRO A 467 -27.70 -5.85 1.53
C PRO A 467 -27.40 -6.22 2.99
N LYS A 468 -27.90 -7.39 3.41
CA LYS A 468 -27.45 -8.03 4.65
C LYS A 468 -25.99 -8.47 4.52
N PRO A 469 -25.22 -8.55 5.62
CA PRO A 469 -23.84 -9.03 5.57
C PRO A 469 -23.82 -10.45 4.97
N MET A 470 -23.03 -10.63 3.91
CA MET A 470 -22.98 -11.88 3.15
C MET A 470 -22.38 -13.07 3.92
N VAL A 471 -21.69 -12.81 5.03
CA VAL A 471 -21.08 -13.81 5.92
C VAL A 471 -21.12 -13.35 7.38
N ASN A 472 -21.05 -14.30 8.31
CA ASN A 472 -20.73 -14.00 9.70
C ASN A 472 -19.20 -13.93 9.88
N HIS A 473 -18.65 -12.72 10.03
CA HIS A 473 -17.20 -12.49 10.13
C HIS A 473 -16.53 -13.32 11.24
N ALA A 474 -17.17 -13.46 12.40
CA ALA A 474 -16.56 -14.16 13.54
C ALA A 474 -16.40 -15.67 13.25
N GLU A 475 -17.37 -16.26 12.57
CA GLU A 475 -17.34 -17.67 12.19
C GLU A 475 -16.41 -17.91 10.99
N ALA A 476 -16.54 -17.09 9.95
CA ALA A 476 -15.77 -17.19 8.71
C ALA A 476 -14.27 -17.02 8.98
N SER A 477 -13.88 -15.95 9.69
CA SER A 477 -12.47 -15.70 10.01
C SER A 477 -11.86 -16.77 10.91
N ARG A 478 -12.61 -17.30 11.88
CA ARG A 478 -12.16 -18.40 12.73
C ARG A 478 -11.89 -19.66 11.91
N LEU A 479 -12.79 -20.00 10.99
CA LEU A 479 -12.64 -21.14 10.08
C LEU A 479 -11.42 -20.95 9.16
N ASN A 480 -11.31 -19.79 8.53
CA ASN A 480 -10.25 -19.49 7.57
C ASN A 480 -8.85 -19.44 8.22
N ILE A 481 -8.75 -18.96 9.47
CA ILE A 481 -7.50 -19.02 10.25
C ILE A 481 -7.09 -20.48 10.49
N GLU A 482 -8.03 -21.37 10.81
CA GLU A 482 -7.72 -22.79 11.00
C GLU A 482 -7.35 -23.46 9.66
N ARG A 483 -8.03 -23.14 8.55
CA ARG A 483 -7.64 -23.58 7.20
C ARG A 483 -6.19 -23.19 6.87
N MET A 484 -5.83 -21.92 7.06
CA MET A 484 -4.45 -21.45 6.84
C MET A 484 -3.43 -22.19 7.72
N LYS A 485 -3.78 -22.42 8.99
CA LYS A 485 -2.91 -23.15 9.92
C LYS A 485 -2.69 -24.60 9.47
N GLN A 486 -3.72 -25.29 8.99
CA GLN A 486 -3.59 -26.64 8.44
C GLN A 486 -2.68 -26.67 7.21
N ILE A 487 -2.85 -25.73 6.27
CA ILE A 487 -2.01 -25.61 5.07
C ILE A 487 -0.53 -25.44 5.44
N TYR A 488 -0.22 -24.51 6.35
CA TYR A 488 1.16 -24.26 6.77
C TYR A 488 1.75 -25.41 7.61
N GLN A 489 0.92 -26.15 8.34
CA GLN A 489 1.35 -27.38 9.01
C GLN A 489 1.77 -28.44 7.99
N GLN A 490 0.96 -28.68 6.95
CA GLN A 490 1.28 -29.62 5.87
C GLN A 490 2.57 -29.22 5.14
N LEU A 491 2.73 -27.93 4.80
CA LEU A 491 3.96 -27.40 4.19
C LEU A 491 5.20 -27.62 5.07
N SER A 492 5.07 -27.49 6.39
CA SER A 492 6.17 -27.75 7.32
C SER A 492 6.56 -29.22 7.41
N CYS A 493 5.59 -30.14 7.27
CA CYS A 493 5.84 -31.58 7.21
C CYS A 493 6.58 -31.98 5.92
N TYR A 494 6.24 -31.36 4.77
CA TYR A 494 6.98 -31.55 3.52
C TYR A 494 8.41 -30.98 3.59
N ARG A 495 8.65 -29.86 4.28
CA ARG A 495 10.04 -29.39 4.52
C ARG A 495 10.88 -30.35 5.36
N GLY A 496 10.26 -31.24 6.14
CA GLY A 496 10.94 -32.29 6.90
C GLY A 496 11.28 -33.55 6.09
N LEU A 497 10.73 -33.69 4.88
CA LEU A 497 10.90 -34.82 3.96
C LEU A 497 11.37 -34.25 2.61
N GLY A 498 12.68 -34.05 2.47
CA GLY A 498 13.28 -33.10 1.52
C GLY A 498 12.82 -33.16 0.06
N LEU A 499 12.63 -31.98 -0.55
CA LEU A 499 13.27 -31.52 -1.79
C LEU A 499 12.93 -30.01 -2.04
N LEU A 500 13.97 -29.23 -2.33
CA LEU A 500 14.03 -27.86 -2.89
C LEU A 500 13.72 -26.60 -2.05
N ALA A 501 14.64 -25.63 -2.23
CA ALA A 501 14.71 -24.20 -1.88
C ALA A 501 14.63 -23.77 -0.40
N SER A 502 15.82 -23.54 0.16
CA SER A 502 16.07 -22.96 1.48
C SER A 502 15.66 -21.49 1.58
N VAL A 503 14.63 -21.22 2.40
CA VAL A 503 14.50 -19.93 3.09
C VAL A 503 15.23 -20.08 4.44
N PRO A 504 16.33 -19.37 4.71
CA PRO A 504 17.04 -19.53 5.97
C PRO A 504 16.22 -18.94 7.12
N SER A 505 15.87 -19.79 8.08
CA SER A 505 15.50 -19.39 9.42
C SER A 505 16.75 -18.82 10.10
N ASN A 506 16.70 -17.56 10.51
CA ASN A 506 17.81 -16.84 11.13
C ASN A 506 18.20 -17.50 12.49
N PRO A 507 19.42 -18.04 12.68
CA PRO A 507 19.89 -18.47 13.99
C PRO A 507 20.85 -17.40 14.54
N SER A 508 20.42 -16.70 15.59
CA SER A 508 21.32 -15.87 16.40
C SER A 508 21.56 -16.59 17.72
N GLY A 509 22.67 -17.31 17.80
CA GLY A 509 23.14 -17.96 19.02
C GLY A 509 24.58 -18.42 18.85
N HIS A 510 25.53 -17.54 19.19
CA HIS A 510 26.92 -17.93 19.37
C HIS A 510 27.06 -18.83 20.60
N GLY A 511 27.78 -19.94 20.44
CA GLY A 511 28.27 -20.78 21.51
C GLY A 511 29.33 -21.72 20.94
N HIS A 512 30.60 -21.36 21.13
CA HIS A 512 31.77 -22.16 20.84
C HIS A 512 31.71 -23.54 21.53
N GLY A 513 32.16 -24.57 20.83
CA GLY A 513 32.49 -25.89 21.38
C GLY A 513 33.52 -26.55 20.47
N ASN A 514 34.72 -26.70 20.99
CA ASN A 514 35.93 -27.24 20.39
C ASN A 514 35.90 -28.78 20.36
N GLU A 515 36.86 -29.39 19.66
CA GLU A 515 37.19 -30.83 19.48
C GLU A 515 36.97 -31.25 18.02
N GLY A 516 37.93 -31.76 17.26
CA GLY A 516 39.17 -32.46 17.60
C GLY A 516 39.25 -33.66 16.66
N ASP A 517 40.33 -33.73 15.89
CA ASP A 517 40.78 -34.80 14.97
C ASP A 517 39.91 -36.05 14.76
N SER A 518 39.74 -36.44 13.50
CA SER A 518 40.41 -37.65 12.97
C SER A 518 40.16 -37.80 11.47
N GLN A 519 41.27 -38.07 10.79
CA GLN A 519 41.38 -38.53 9.40
C GLN A 519 40.46 -39.73 9.12
N THR A 520 39.95 -39.85 7.88
CA THR A 520 40.30 -40.98 7.01
C THR A 520 39.77 -40.80 5.59
N ASN A 521 40.55 -41.42 4.72
CA ASN A 521 40.62 -41.38 3.28
C ASN A 521 39.54 -42.22 2.57
N ALA A 522 39.59 -42.09 1.24
CA ALA A 522 39.04 -42.96 0.18
C ALA A 522 37.59 -42.60 -0.22
N GLY A 523 37.34 -42.18 -1.47
CA GLY A 523 37.65 -42.94 -2.69
C GLY A 523 36.56 -44.00 -2.82
N THR A 524 35.76 -44.09 -3.87
CA THR A 524 36.16 -44.27 -5.26
C THR A 524 34.88 -44.32 -6.12
N HIS A 525 35.02 -44.03 -7.43
CA HIS A 525 34.44 -44.73 -8.60
C HIS A 525 32.97 -45.24 -8.57
N GLN A 526 32.18 -45.25 -9.64
CA GLN A 526 32.37 -45.08 -11.08
C GLN A 526 30.96 -45.08 -11.72
N GLN A 527 30.89 -44.56 -12.95
CA GLN A 527 30.11 -45.05 -14.11
C GLN A 527 28.69 -45.62 -13.84
N GLY A 528 27.62 -45.04 -14.38
CA GLY A 528 27.45 -44.59 -15.76
C GLY A 528 26.76 -45.70 -16.55
N TYR A 529 25.59 -45.43 -17.14
CA TYR A 529 25.11 -46.08 -18.36
C TYR A 529 24.09 -45.18 -19.06
N ALA A 530 24.27 -45.09 -20.37
CA ALA A 530 23.46 -44.38 -21.33
C ALA A 530 22.53 -45.34 -22.08
N SER A 531 21.43 -44.82 -22.63
CA SER A 531 20.91 -45.09 -24.00
C SER A 531 19.56 -44.36 -24.16
N THR A 532 19.40 -43.39 -25.08
CA THR A 532 19.01 -43.49 -26.50
C THR A 532 17.73 -44.33 -26.72
N SER A 533 16.63 -43.86 -27.34
CA SER A 533 16.55 -43.22 -28.67
C SER A 533 15.11 -42.81 -29.07
N THR A 534 15.02 -41.77 -29.93
CA THR A 534 14.15 -41.53 -31.12
C THR A 534 12.60 -41.42 -31.12
N SER A 535 12.15 -40.21 -31.52
CA SER A 535 11.34 -39.83 -32.72
C SER A 535 9.89 -40.29 -33.00
N SER A 536 8.97 -39.31 -33.11
CA SER A 536 8.03 -39.02 -34.25
C SER A 536 7.01 -37.94 -33.82
N SER A 537 7.01 -36.73 -34.39
CA SER A 537 6.35 -36.24 -35.63
C SER A 537 4.93 -35.68 -35.43
N MET A 538 4.83 -34.34 -35.51
CA MET A 538 3.87 -33.47 -36.20
C MET A 538 2.50 -34.03 -36.67
N MET A 539 1.41 -33.32 -36.36
CA MET A 539 0.42 -32.84 -37.35
C MET A 539 -0.50 -31.73 -36.78
N CYS A 540 -0.79 -30.76 -37.66
CA CYS A 540 -1.66 -29.60 -37.53
C CYS A 540 -3.15 -29.95 -37.62
N TYR A 541 -4.06 -29.12 -37.09
CA TYR A 541 -5.40 -28.90 -37.64
C TYR A 541 -5.96 -27.51 -37.27
N THR A 542 -6.50 -26.83 -38.28
CA THR A 542 -7.27 -25.57 -38.26
C THR A 542 -8.74 -25.86 -38.68
N PRO A 543 -9.68 -24.89 -38.59
CA PRO A 543 -11.06 -25.12 -38.16
C PRO A 543 -12.10 -25.25 -39.30
N GLY A 544 -13.28 -25.78 -38.96
CA GLY A 544 -14.45 -25.89 -39.84
C GLY A 544 -15.63 -25.04 -39.37
N ALA A 545 -16.25 -24.34 -40.32
CA ALA A 545 -17.44 -23.50 -40.21
C ALA A 545 -18.73 -24.29 -40.49
N GLN A 546 -19.90 -23.78 -40.06
CA GLN A 546 -21.21 -24.03 -40.68
C GLN A 546 -22.20 -22.88 -40.39
N GLN A 547 -22.88 -22.44 -41.46
CA GLN A 547 -23.98 -21.47 -41.54
C GLN A 547 -25.34 -22.13 -41.23
N ILE A 548 -26.40 -21.32 -40.96
CA ILE A 548 -27.71 -21.34 -41.66
C ILE A 548 -28.67 -20.19 -41.16
N SER A 549 -29.19 -19.43 -42.15
CA SER A 549 -30.46 -18.66 -42.34
C SER A 549 -31.06 -17.62 -41.36
N GLY A 550 -31.45 -16.45 -41.93
CA GLY A 550 -32.32 -15.37 -41.37
C GLY A 550 -33.84 -15.63 -41.46
N PRO A 551 -34.73 -14.63 -41.22
CA PRO A 551 -35.05 -13.52 -42.15
C PRO A 551 -35.19 -12.12 -41.45
N LEU A 552 -34.91 -10.95 -42.07
CA LEU A 552 -35.61 -10.12 -43.08
C LEU A 552 -36.94 -9.47 -42.63
N ILE A 553 -36.94 -8.12 -42.50
CA ILE A 553 -37.96 -7.05 -42.82
C ILE A 553 -37.40 -5.72 -42.24
N GLN A 554 -36.79 -4.81 -43.00
CA GLN A 554 -37.32 -3.67 -43.79
C GLN A 554 -38.01 -2.49 -43.04
N LYS A 555 -37.27 -1.36 -43.01
CA LYS A 555 -37.60 0.05 -43.37
C LYS A 555 -38.60 0.90 -42.55
N ASP A 556 -38.03 1.92 -41.87
CA ASP A 556 -38.18 3.39 -42.05
C ASP A 556 -39.57 4.07 -42.14
N PRO A 557 -39.68 5.42 -42.00
CA PRO A 557 -39.18 6.32 -40.94
C PRO A 557 -40.24 7.40 -40.58
N GLY A 558 -39.94 8.35 -39.69
CA GLY A 558 -40.54 9.69 -39.78
C GLY A 558 -40.80 10.46 -38.48
N SER A 559 -40.21 11.67 -38.43
CA SER A 559 -40.74 12.95 -37.90
C SER A 559 -41.37 12.96 -36.49
N GLY A 560 -41.08 13.87 -35.57
CA GLY A 560 -40.54 15.22 -35.69
C GLY A 560 -41.20 16.07 -34.59
N ARG A 561 -40.39 16.95 -33.99
CA ARG A 561 -40.73 18.24 -33.36
C ARG A 561 -41.86 18.37 -32.32
N SER A 562 -41.41 18.91 -31.18
CA SER A 562 -41.94 20.09 -30.46
C SER A 562 -43.27 20.01 -29.71
N GLY A 563 -43.21 20.46 -28.46
CA GLY A 563 -44.10 21.54 -28.01
C GLY A 563 -45.03 21.21 -26.85
N CYS A 564 -44.66 21.77 -25.69
CA CYS A 564 -45.55 22.43 -24.73
C CYS A 564 -46.75 21.69 -24.11
N LEU A 565 -46.63 21.49 -22.79
CA LEU A 565 -47.59 21.81 -21.70
C LEU A 565 -48.67 22.85 -22.06
N PRO A 566 -49.85 22.93 -21.38
CA PRO A 566 -49.92 23.03 -19.91
C PRO A 566 -51.19 22.57 -19.14
N ALA A 567 -51.08 22.65 -17.81
CA ALA A 567 -52.07 22.96 -16.76
C ALA A 567 -53.28 22.00 -16.54
N GLY A 568 -53.75 21.73 -15.31
CA GLY A 568 -53.40 22.21 -13.98
C GLY A 568 -54.36 21.69 -12.89
N ALA A 569 -54.08 22.10 -11.64
CA ALA A 569 -54.96 22.15 -10.43
C ALA A 569 -55.34 20.81 -9.74
N ALA A 570 -55.47 20.67 -8.41
CA ALA A 570 -55.31 21.53 -7.21
C ALA A 570 -55.39 20.60 -5.96
N MET A 571 -54.57 20.77 -4.91
CA MET A 571 -54.80 21.43 -3.59
C MET A 571 -55.15 20.51 -2.40
N SER A 572 -54.36 20.63 -1.31
CA SER A 572 -54.76 20.85 0.11
C SER A 572 -53.51 20.71 1.00
N ASP A 573 -52.90 21.80 1.50
CA ASP A 573 -53.11 22.44 2.84
C ASP A 573 -52.24 21.79 3.95
N THR A 574 -51.59 22.47 4.92
CA THR A 574 -50.96 23.79 5.15
C THR A 574 -50.30 23.70 6.54
N GLU A 575 -49.24 24.50 6.79
CA GLU A 575 -48.79 25.16 8.06
C GLU A 575 -47.27 25.44 7.97
N GLU A 576 -46.86 26.57 7.40
CA GLU A 576 -46.52 27.87 8.05
C GLU A 576 -45.27 27.86 8.96
N ILE A 577 -44.17 28.46 8.46
CA ILE A 577 -43.28 29.34 9.24
C ILE A 577 -42.90 30.52 8.32
N VAL A 578 -43.18 31.72 8.80
CA VAL A 578 -43.03 33.04 8.18
C VAL A 578 -41.62 33.58 8.45
N GLU A 579 -40.92 34.06 7.44
CA GLU A 579 -39.87 35.09 7.59
C GLU A 579 -40.14 36.17 6.53
N GLU A 580 -40.57 37.34 7.02
CA GLU A 580 -40.79 38.58 6.27
C GLU A 580 -39.48 39.10 5.69
N TYR A 581 -39.49 39.44 4.40
CA TYR A 581 -38.56 40.38 3.80
C TYR A 581 -39.39 41.44 3.08
N GLU A 582 -39.14 42.70 3.45
CA GLU A 582 -39.81 43.90 2.93
C GLU A 582 -39.56 44.05 1.42
N GLU A 583 -40.63 44.31 0.66
CA GLU A 583 -40.62 44.65 -0.76
C GLU A 583 -40.17 46.10 -0.94
N GLU A 584 -39.10 46.34 -1.72
CA GLU A 584 -38.87 47.64 -2.36
C GLU A 584 -39.65 47.65 -3.69
N GLU A 585 -40.54 48.63 -3.82
CA GLU A 585 -41.37 48.91 -5.00
C GLU A 585 -40.49 49.31 -6.21
N GLU A 586 -40.56 48.54 -7.32
CA GLU A 586 -40.16 49.03 -8.64
C GLU A 586 -41.40 49.60 -9.35
N GLU A 587 -41.48 50.93 -9.44
CA GLU A 587 -42.42 51.63 -10.32
C GLU A 587 -42.05 51.38 -11.80
N GLU A 588 -43.04 50.96 -12.59
CA GLU A 588 -42.99 50.93 -14.06
C GLU A 588 -42.82 52.35 -14.63
N GLU A 589 -41.73 52.63 -15.34
CA GLU A 589 -41.63 53.78 -16.23
C GLU A 589 -41.77 53.37 -17.70
N GLU A 590 -42.81 53.94 -18.34
CA GLU A 590 -43.10 53.87 -19.77
C GLU A 590 -41.94 54.41 -20.62
N LEU A 591 -41.63 53.69 -21.72
CA LEU A 591 -40.67 54.12 -22.75
C LEU A 591 -41.16 55.37 -23.50
N PRO A 592 -40.36 56.46 -23.59
CA PRO A 592 -40.55 57.46 -24.61
C PRO A 592 -39.66 57.23 -25.83
N ASP A 593 -40.23 57.56 -26.99
CA ASP A 593 -39.67 57.47 -28.33
C ASP A 593 -38.32 58.18 -28.50
N GLY A 594 -37.38 57.45 -29.09
CA GLY A 594 -36.44 57.95 -30.11
C GLY A 594 -35.56 59.15 -29.76
N GLU A 595 -34.48 58.91 -28.99
CA GLU A 595 -33.34 59.84 -28.94
C GLU A 595 -32.00 59.13 -29.18
N LYS A 596 -31.08 59.80 -29.88
CA LYS A 596 -29.77 59.26 -30.30
C LYS A 596 -28.93 58.89 -29.07
N VAL A 597 -28.55 57.62 -28.97
CA VAL A 597 -27.67 57.09 -27.92
C VAL A 597 -26.30 57.77 -27.98
N ASP A 598 -25.96 58.56 -26.97
CA ASP A 598 -24.61 59.13 -26.78
C ASP A 598 -23.69 58.07 -26.17
N PHE A 599 -22.85 57.47 -27.02
CA PHE A 599 -21.93 56.40 -26.62
C PHE A 599 -20.89 56.86 -25.58
N ASP A 600 -20.60 58.16 -25.48
CA ASP A 600 -19.65 58.69 -24.50
C ASP A 600 -20.26 58.74 -23.10
N ASP A 601 -21.57 58.96 -22.97
CA ASP A 601 -22.27 58.93 -21.68
C ASP A 601 -22.39 57.49 -21.14
N LEU A 602 -22.68 56.54 -22.04
CA LEU A 602 -22.75 55.12 -21.68
C LEU A 602 -21.39 54.57 -21.22
N HIS A 603 -20.30 55.00 -21.87
CA HIS A 603 -18.95 54.61 -21.47
C HIS A 603 -18.57 55.22 -20.11
N ARG A 604 -18.91 56.48 -19.87
CA ARG A 604 -18.66 57.17 -18.60
C ARG A 604 -19.40 56.52 -17.43
N LYS A 605 -20.69 56.20 -17.60
CA LYS A 605 -21.50 55.47 -16.61
C LYS A 605 -20.97 54.07 -16.33
N ARG A 606 -20.42 53.39 -17.33
CA ARG A 606 -19.76 52.08 -17.14
C ARG A 606 -18.46 52.19 -16.35
N VAL A 607 -17.62 53.17 -16.66
CA VAL A 607 -16.36 53.41 -15.93
C VAL A 607 -16.63 53.80 -14.48
N GLU A 608 -17.67 54.60 -14.22
CA GLU A 608 -18.08 54.99 -12.87
C GLU A 608 -18.63 53.80 -12.06
N LYS A 609 -19.41 52.92 -12.70
CA LYS A 609 -19.85 51.66 -12.09
C LYS A 609 -18.67 50.75 -11.75
N ASP A 610 -17.76 50.53 -12.69
CA ASP A 610 -16.58 49.68 -12.49
C ASP A 610 -15.66 50.25 -11.38
N PHE A 611 -15.57 51.57 -11.25
CA PHE A 611 -14.83 52.23 -10.17
C PHE A 611 -15.48 52.00 -8.80
N ASN A 612 -16.80 52.12 -8.70
CA ASN A 612 -17.54 51.88 -7.46
C ASN A 612 -17.47 50.41 -7.05
N ASP A 613 -17.65 49.47 -7.99
CA ASP A 613 -17.55 48.03 -7.74
C ASP A 613 -16.14 47.65 -7.23
N LEU A 614 -15.09 48.26 -7.81
CA LEU A 614 -13.72 48.06 -7.37
C LEU A 614 -13.49 48.60 -5.95
N GLN A 615 -14.06 49.76 -5.61
CA GLN A 615 -13.96 50.35 -4.27
C GLN A 615 -14.66 49.46 -3.23
N THR A 616 -15.85 48.93 -3.54
CA THR A 616 -16.56 47.97 -2.67
C THR A 616 -15.80 46.67 -2.49
N LEU A 617 -15.16 46.13 -3.54
CA LEU A 617 -14.32 44.93 -3.46
C LEU A 617 -13.09 45.14 -2.55
N ILE A 618 -12.50 46.33 -2.60
CA ILE A 618 -11.36 46.71 -1.74
C ILE A 618 -11.81 46.76 -0.28
N GLU A 619 -12.94 47.41 0.01
CA GLU A 619 -13.50 47.50 1.37
C GLU A 619 -13.87 46.12 1.93
N LEU A 620 -14.48 45.26 1.11
CA LEU A 620 -14.80 43.88 1.47
C LEU A 620 -13.54 43.06 1.77
N HIS A 621 -12.47 43.23 0.99
CA HIS A 621 -11.19 42.57 1.22
C HIS A 621 -10.57 42.97 2.58
N PHE A 622 -10.60 44.26 2.92
CA PHE A 622 -10.08 44.74 4.21
C PHE A 622 -10.94 44.28 5.39
N SER A 623 -12.27 44.29 5.26
CA SER A 623 -13.19 43.78 6.29
C SER A 623 -12.99 42.29 6.54
N ASN A 624 -12.83 41.49 5.48
CA ASN A 624 -12.56 40.06 5.60
C ASN A 624 -11.19 39.79 6.25
N ARG A 625 -10.14 40.55 5.89
CA ARG A 625 -8.84 40.40 6.54
C ARG A 625 -8.86 40.76 8.02
N GLN A 626 -9.63 41.77 8.41
CA GLN A 626 -9.81 42.11 9.82
C GLN A 626 -10.49 40.98 10.60
N LYS A 627 -11.55 40.38 10.05
CA LYS A 627 -12.19 39.20 10.65
C LYS A 627 -11.23 38.00 10.76
N GLU A 628 -10.44 37.74 9.72
CA GLU A 628 -9.43 36.67 9.74
C GLU A 628 -8.35 36.91 10.80
N GLU A 629 -7.91 38.16 11.00
CA GLU A 629 -6.95 38.52 12.04
C GLU A 629 -7.53 38.30 13.45
N GLU A 630 -8.79 38.68 13.67
CA GLU A 630 -9.49 38.46 14.94
C GLU A 630 -9.65 36.96 15.25
N GLU A 631 -10.00 36.15 14.24
CA GLU A 631 -10.06 34.68 14.38
C GLU A 631 -8.68 34.07 14.67
N LEU A 632 -7.62 34.59 14.05
CA LEU A 632 -6.24 34.18 14.30
C LEU A 632 -5.80 34.47 15.74
N VAL A 633 -6.17 35.64 16.28
CA VAL A 633 -5.90 36.01 17.68
C VAL A 633 -6.68 35.09 18.62
N ALA A 634 -7.97 34.88 18.37
CA ALA A 634 -8.80 33.97 19.17
C ALA A 634 -8.27 32.53 19.17
N LEU A 635 -7.76 32.06 18.04
CA LEU A 635 -7.13 30.75 17.90
C LEU A 635 -5.82 30.66 18.70
N ARG A 636 -4.97 31.69 18.65
CA ARG A 636 -3.73 31.77 19.45
C ARG A 636 -4.03 31.68 20.95
N THR A 637 -4.99 32.46 21.44
CA THR A 637 -5.40 32.42 22.86
C THR A 637 -5.91 31.03 23.27
N ARG A 638 -6.67 30.35 22.39
CA ARG A 638 -7.17 28.99 22.64
C ARG A 638 -6.05 27.94 22.67
N ILE A 639 -5.02 28.09 21.82
CA ILE A 639 -3.84 27.22 21.82
C ILE A 639 -3.04 27.40 23.10
N GLU A 640 -2.86 28.65 23.55
CA GLU A 640 -2.09 28.98 24.74
C GLU A 640 -2.76 28.45 26.01
N ARG A 641 -4.09 28.60 26.13
CA ARG A 641 -4.89 27.97 27.21
C ARG A 641 -4.72 26.45 27.22
N ARG A 642 -4.84 25.78 26.06
CA ARG A 642 -4.63 24.32 25.97
C ARG A 642 -3.20 23.87 26.25
N ARG A 643 -2.19 24.74 26.11
CA ARG A 643 -0.80 24.45 26.51
C ARG A 643 -0.66 24.54 28.02
N ALA A 644 -1.25 25.56 28.65
CA ALA A 644 -1.27 25.71 30.10
C ALA A 644 -1.98 24.52 30.78
N ASP A 645 -3.16 24.12 30.31
CA ASP A 645 -3.91 22.99 30.87
C ASP A 645 -3.12 21.67 30.81
N ARG A 646 -2.40 21.44 29.71
CA ARG A 646 -1.55 20.25 29.53
C ARG A 646 -0.33 20.28 30.45
N ALA A 647 0.28 21.44 30.64
CA ALA A 647 1.40 21.60 31.57
C ALA A 647 0.95 21.33 33.01
N GLU A 648 -0.23 21.82 33.39
CA GLU A 648 -0.82 21.59 34.72
C GLU A 648 -1.13 20.11 34.96
N GLN A 649 -1.80 19.45 34.01
CA GLN A 649 -2.08 18.00 34.09
C GLN A 649 -0.80 17.16 34.18
N GLN A 650 0.27 17.58 33.51
CA GLN A 650 1.55 16.88 33.55
C GLN A 650 2.28 17.10 34.88
N ARG A 651 2.17 18.29 35.49
CA ARG A 651 2.68 18.54 36.84
C ARG A 651 1.96 17.68 37.88
N VAL A 652 0.63 17.65 37.87
CA VAL A 652 -0.18 16.83 38.79
C VAL A 652 0.17 15.35 38.70
N ARG A 653 0.33 14.81 37.48
CA ARG A 653 0.75 13.40 37.31
C ARG A 653 2.16 13.14 37.82
N THR A 654 3.10 14.06 37.58
CA THR A 654 4.49 13.91 38.04
C THR A 654 4.58 13.94 39.56
N GLU A 655 3.75 14.76 40.20
CA GLU A 655 3.66 14.87 41.66
C GLU A 655 3.04 13.61 42.27
N GLN A 656 1.94 13.10 41.70
CA GLN A 656 1.32 11.84 42.13
C GLN A 656 2.24 10.62 41.94
N ASP A 657 3.02 10.57 40.85
CA ASP A 657 3.98 9.48 40.63
C ASP A 657 5.17 9.57 41.59
N ARG A 658 5.63 10.79 41.92
CA ARG A 658 6.68 11.01 42.93
C ARG A 658 6.22 10.58 44.32
N GLU A 659 5.00 10.91 44.73
CA GLU A 659 4.43 10.43 45.99
C GLU A 659 4.28 8.91 46.03
N ARG A 660 3.84 8.30 44.92
CA ARG A 660 3.72 6.85 44.82
C ARG A 660 5.09 6.17 44.95
N GLN A 661 6.13 6.72 44.32
CA GLN A 661 7.49 6.22 44.47
C GLN A 661 8.02 6.39 45.88
N ALA A 662 7.75 7.52 46.56
CA ALA A 662 8.13 7.72 47.95
C ALA A 662 7.51 6.66 48.87
N ARG A 663 6.19 6.40 48.77
CA ARG A 663 5.51 5.35 49.57
C ARG A 663 6.07 3.95 49.34
N VAL A 664 6.37 3.60 48.08
CA VAL A 664 6.95 2.28 47.76
C VAL A 664 8.36 2.14 48.34
N THR A 665 9.13 3.23 48.35
CA THR A 665 10.50 3.22 48.89
C THR A 665 10.45 3.08 50.42
N GLU A 666 9.54 3.78 51.09
CA GLU A 666 9.31 3.71 52.53
C GLU A 666 8.76 2.34 52.98
N GLU A 667 7.83 1.74 52.23
CA GLU A 667 7.33 0.40 52.52
C GLU A 667 8.43 -0.65 52.33
N LYS A 668 9.30 -0.46 51.34
CA LYS A 668 10.44 -1.34 51.10
C LYS A 668 11.47 -1.25 52.23
N THR A 669 11.81 -0.05 52.71
CA THR A 669 12.73 0.12 53.84
C THR A 669 12.16 -0.51 55.12
N ARG A 670 10.84 -0.36 55.37
CA ARG A 670 10.19 -1.00 56.52
C ARG A 670 10.26 -2.53 56.46
N ARG A 671 10.02 -3.13 55.29
CA ARG A 671 10.15 -4.59 55.09
C ARG A 671 11.60 -5.07 55.22
N GLU A 672 12.57 -4.28 54.77
CA GLU A 672 13.99 -4.61 54.91
C GLU A 672 14.44 -4.57 56.38
N GLU A 673 13.97 -3.60 57.17
CA GLU A 673 14.21 -3.51 58.61
C GLU A 673 13.58 -4.67 59.41
N GLU A 674 12.32 -5.02 59.10
CA GLU A 674 11.65 -6.19 59.70
C GLU A 674 12.38 -7.50 59.36
N ALA A 675 12.79 -7.68 58.11
CA ALA A 675 13.55 -8.86 57.69
C ALA A 675 14.96 -8.92 58.30
N ALA A 676 15.57 -7.77 58.60
CA ALA A 676 16.85 -7.70 59.31
C ALA A 676 16.70 -8.09 60.78
N LYS A 677 15.63 -7.62 61.46
CA LYS A 677 15.29 -8.04 62.82
C LYS A 677 15.05 -9.55 62.92
N LEU A 678 14.28 -10.12 61.99
CA LEU A 678 13.99 -11.56 61.98
C LEU A 678 15.26 -12.41 61.79
N ARG A 679 16.19 -11.95 60.94
CA ARG A 679 17.49 -12.59 60.74
C ARG A 679 18.37 -12.51 62.00
N ALA A 680 18.38 -11.37 62.67
CA ALA A 680 19.12 -11.21 63.94
C ALA A 680 18.56 -12.12 65.04
N GLU A 681 17.24 -12.27 65.13
CA GLU A 681 16.60 -13.21 66.07
C GLU A 681 16.90 -14.68 65.75
N GLU A 682 16.85 -15.08 64.47
CA GLU A 682 17.24 -16.44 64.06
C GLU A 682 18.71 -16.74 64.37
N GLU A 683 19.60 -15.77 64.16
CA GLU A 683 21.02 -15.94 64.43
C GLU A 683 21.29 -16.05 65.95
N ALA A 684 20.55 -15.28 66.76
CA ALA A 684 20.57 -15.41 68.22
C ALA A 684 20.03 -16.76 68.69
N LYS A 685 18.96 -17.29 68.06
CA LYS A 685 18.43 -18.63 68.33
C LYS A 685 19.42 -19.73 67.93
N LYS A 686 20.08 -19.61 66.78
CA LYS A 686 21.13 -20.55 66.32
C LYS A 686 22.34 -20.57 67.27
N LYS A 687 22.78 -19.41 67.76
CA LYS A 687 23.86 -19.32 68.76
C LYS A 687 23.48 -19.99 70.09
N LYS A 688 22.21 -19.88 70.53
CA LYS A 688 21.69 -20.59 71.72
C LYS A 688 21.58 -22.11 71.54
N ILE A 689 21.34 -22.58 70.31
CA ILE A 689 21.25 -24.02 69.99
C ILE A 689 22.65 -24.65 69.88
N PHE A 690 23.65 -23.90 69.39
CA PHE A 690 25.02 -24.40 69.22
C PHE A 690 25.79 -24.56 70.53
N THR A 691 25.35 -23.93 71.62
CA THR A 691 25.97 -24.05 72.95
C THR A 691 25.57 -25.31 73.72
N ASN A 692 24.71 -26.17 73.17
CA ASN A 692 24.16 -27.30 73.91
C ASN A 692 24.05 -28.59 73.07
N LYS A 693 25.19 -29.24 72.79
CA LYS A 693 25.40 -30.69 72.97
C LYS A 693 26.73 -31.16 72.40
N SER A 694 27.38 -31.98 73.20
CA SER A 694 28.64 -32.69 72.99
C SER A 694 28.38 -34.11 72.47
N PHE A 695 29.42 -34.65 71.79
CA PHE A 695 29.79 -36.06 71.61
C PHE A 695 29.12 -36.95 70.52
N GLY A 696 29.90 -37.25 69.47
CA GLY A 696 30.47 -38.59 69.21
C GLY A 696 29.71 -39.61 68.35
N GLY A 697 30.29 -40.02 67.20
CA GLY A 697 30.16 -41.40 66.70
C GLY A 697 29.86 -41.64 65.20
N TYR A 698 30.91 -41.98 64.46
CA TYR A 698 31.00 -42.94 63.35
C TYR A 698 30.58 -42.58 61.91
N LEU A 699 31.59 -42.64 61.03
CA LEU A 699 31.51 -42.68 59.58
C LEU A 699 30.74 -43.90 59.07
N GLN A 700 29.79 -43.68 58.16
CA GLN A 700 29.55 -44.63 57.08
C GLN A 700 29.29 -43.85 55.78
N LYS A 701 30.25 -43.93 54.85
CA LYS A 701 30.10 -43.46 53.48
C LYS A 701 29.05 -44.31 52.79
N VAL A 702 27.96 -43.69 52.35
CA VAL A 702 27.09 -44.24 51.30
C VAL A 702 27.03 -43.21 50.18
N ASP A 703 27.71 -43.53 49.08
CA ASP A 703 27.61 -42.82 47.81
C ASP A 703 26.16 -42.90 47.30
N GLN A 704 25.40 -41.80 47.41
CA GLN A 704 24.23 -41.60 46.58
C GLN A 704 24.59 -40.65 45.43
N LYS A 705 24.73 -41.26 44.24
CA LYS A 705 24.82 -40.61 42.93
C LYS A 705 23.80 -39.45 42.83
N LYS A 706 24.30 -38.21 42.75
CA LYS A 706 23.50 -37.04 42.35
C LYS A 706 22.99 -37.26 40.92
N GLY A 707 21.68 -37.47 40.77
CA GLY A 707 21.02 -37.53 39.47
C GLY A 707 21.19 -36.22 38.68
N LYS A 708 21.26 -36.34 37.33
CA LYS A 708 21.29 -35.23 36.38
C LYS A 708 20.17 -34.21 36.68
N LYS A 709 20.49 -32.91 36.69
CA LYS A 709 19.48 -31.84 36.66
C LYS A 709 18.64 -32.01 35.39
N LEU A 710 17.33 -32.18 35.58
CA LEU A 710 16.37 -32.27 34.48
C LEU A 710 16.34 -30.95 33.72
N THR A 711 16.25 -31.02 32.41
CA THR A 711 16.00 -29.84 31.57
C THR A 711 14.55 -29.38 31.74
N ALA A 712 14.26 -28.09 31.53
CA ALA A 712 12.90 -27.53 31.66
C ALA A 712 11.86 -28.26 30.77
N ARG A 713 12.30 -28.89 29.67
CA ARG A 713 11.47 -29.73 28.80
C ARG A 713 11.11 -31.05 29.46
N GLU A 714 12.04 -31.66 30.20
CA GLU A 714 11.83 -32.91 30.95
C GLU A 714 10.99 -32.66 32.21
N GLU A 715 11.20 -31.55 32.92
CA GLU A 715 10.35 -31.12 34.04
C GLU A 715 8.90 -30.92 33.59
N LYS A 716 8.70 -30.27 32.44
CA LYS A 716 7.36 -30.10 31.84
C LYS A 716 6.72 -31.45 31.46
N LYS A 717 7.51 -32.39 30.91
CA LYS A 717 7.00 -33.71 30.51
C LYS A 717 6.64 -34.56 31.73
N LYS A 718 7.44 -34.48 32.80
CA LYS A 718 7.17 -35.12 34.10
C LYS A 718 5.93 -34.55 34.76
N ALA A 719 5.80 -33.21 34.83
CA ALA A 719 4.63 -32.55 35.38
C ALA A 719 3.34 -32.87 34.59
N LEU A 720 3.42 -33.00 33.26
CA LEU A 720 2.28 -33.41 32.44
C LEU A 720 1.88 -34.87 32.63
N MET A 721 2.85 -35.78 32.84
CA MET A 721 2.57 -37.18 33.17
C MET A 721 1.95 -37.32 34.55
N GLU A 722 2.43 -36.59 35.56
CA GLU A 722 1.85 -36.60 36.91
C GLU A 722 0.43 -36.03 36.95
N ARG A 723 0.13 -35.04 36.10
CA ARG A 723 -1.18 -34.35 36.04
C ARG A 723 -2.23 -35.04 35.17
N ARG A 724 -1.87 -36.06 34.38
CA ARG A 724 -2.79 -36.81 33.49
C ARG A 724 -3.04 -38.23 33.99
N LYS A 725 -3.31 -38.40 35.29
CA LYS A 725 -3.74 -39.71 35.81
C LYS A 725 -5.23 -39.90 35.51
N PRO A 726 -5.65 -41.07 34.99
CA PRO A 726 -7.07 -41.40 34.87
C PRO A 726 -7.75 -41.35 36.24
N LEU A 727 -8.94 -40.76 36.31
CA LEU A 727 -9.73 -40.74 37.53
C LEU A 727 -10.36 -42.13 37.72
N ASN A 728 -9.97 -42.85 38.77
CA ASN A 728 -10.62 -44.12 39.11
C ASN A 728 -11.94 -43.82 39.82
N ILE A 729 -13.05 -44.18 39.20
CA ILE A 729 -14.42 -43.91 39.66
C ILE A 729 -15.15 -45.17 40.15
N ASP A 730 -14.54 -46.35 40.01
CA ASP A 730 -15.20 -47.66 40.13
C ASP A 730 -15.62 -48.01 41.58
N HIS A 731 -15.23 -47.19 42.56
CA HIS A 731 -15.50 -47.40 43.99
C HIS A 731 -16.18 -46.19 44.67
N LEU A 732 -16.65 -45.20 43.89
CA LEU A 732 -17.26 -43.98 44.44
C LEU A 732 -18.79 -44.04 44.37
N ASN A 733 -19.47 -43.77 45.49
CA ASN A 733 -20.93 -43.60 45.53
C ASN A 733 -21.34 -42.18 45.09
N GLN A 734 -22.64 -41.94 44.89
CA GLN A 734 -23.15 -40.71 44.28
C GLN A 734 -22.74 -39.44 45.05
N GLU A 735 -22.77 -39.46 46.38
CA GLU A 735 -22.34 -38.32 47.21
C GLU A 735 -20.84 -38.04 47.06
N LYS A 736 -20.00 -39.07 47.10
CA LYS A 736 -18.54 -38.92 46.92
C LYS A 736 -18.15 -38.48 45.51
N LEU A 737 -18.95 -38.81 44.49
CA LEU A 737 -18.75 -38.30 43.14
C LEU A 737 -19.00 -36.80 43.04
N VAL A 738 -20.02 -36.28 43.74
CA VAL A 738 -20.32 -34.84 43.78
C VAL A 738 -19.22 -34.09 44.53
N GLU A 739 -18.76 -34.60 45.66
CA GLU A 739 -17.63 -34.04 46.41
C GLU A 739 -16.36 -34.01 45.55
N LYS A 740 -16.08 -35.10 44.83
CA LYS A 740 -14.93 -35.16 43.93
C LYS A 740 -15.02 -34.21 42.74
N ALA A 741 -16.22 -33.98 42.22
CA ALA A 741 -16.45 -33.00 41.16
C ALA A 741 -16.21 -31.56 41.66
N GLN A 742 -16.65 -31.25 42.89
CA GLN A 742 -16.39 -29.96 43.52
C GLN A 742 -14.90 -29.73 43.77
N ASP A 743 -14.17 -30.73 44.28
CA ASP A 743 -12.72 -30.66 44.44
C ASP A 743 -11.99 -30.37 43.12
N LEU A 744 -12.37 -31.08 42.05
CA LEU A 744 -11.77 -30.89 40.72
C LEU A 744 -12.09 -29.50 40.16
N TRP A 745 -13.30 -28.99 40.39
CA TRP A 745 -13.70 -27.65 39.98
C TRP A 745 -12.91 -26.57 40.72
N GLN A 746 -12.76 -26.69 42.04
CA GLN A 746 -11.94 -25.77 42.84
C GLN A 746 -10.47 -25.81 42.42
N TRP A 747 -9.95 -27.02 42.15
CA TRP A 747 -8.59 -27.19 41.65
C TRP A 747 -8.39 -26.55 40.27
N LEU A 748 -9.36 -26.69 39.37
CA LEU A 748 -9.32 -26.04 38.06
C LEU A 748 -9.38 -24.51 38.16
N HIS A 749 -10.20 -23.99 39.08
CA HIS A 749 -10.28 -22.56 39.35
C HIS A 749 -8.94 -22.02 39.88
N GLN A 750 -8.30 -22.72 40.82
CA GLN A 750 -6.98 -22.39 41.34
C GLN A 750 -5.90 -22.38 40.23
N LEU A 751 -5.90 -23.40 39.36
CA LEU A 751 -4.97 -23.45 38.22
C LEU A 751 -5.21 -22.31 37.22
N HIS A 752 -6.45 -21.85 37.07
CA HIS A 752 -6.78 -20.71 36.22
C HIS A 752 -6.24 -19.39 36.80
N ALA A 753 -6.37 -19.22 38.11
CA ALA A 753 -5.80 -18.08 38.84
C ALA A 753 -4.27 -18.06 38.73
N GLU A 754 -3.61 -19.19 38.99
CA GLU A 754 -2.15 -19.31 38.84
C GLU A 754 -1.68 -19.04 37.41
N LYS A 755 -2.43 -19.52 36.40
CA LYS A 755 -2.13 -19.24 34.99
C LYS A 755 -2.21 -17.73 34.71
N PHE A 756 -3.22 -17.04 35.23
CA PHE A 756 -3.38 -15.60 35.07
C PHE A 756 -2.22 -14.83 35.71
N GLU A 757 -1.87 -15.15 36.96
CA GLU A 757 -0.74 -14.52 37.66
C GLU A 757 0.60 -14.74 36.93
N LEU A 758 0.85 -15.98 36.48
CA LEU A 758 2.07 -16.30 35.72
C LEU A 758 2.10 -15.60 34.36
N ALA A 759 0.95 -15.41 33.70
CA ALA A 759 0.86 -14.67 32.45
C ALA A 759 1.17 -13.17 32.64
N GLU A 760 0.63 -12.55 33.70
CA GLU A 760 0.93 -11.15 34.04
C GLU A 760 2.39 -10.98 34.48
N LYS A 761 2.94 -11.93 35.25
CA LYS A 761 4.37 -11.96 35.59
C LYS A 761 5.25 -12.06 34.34
N LEU A 762 4.91 -12.92 33.39
CA LEU A 762 5.63 -13.06 32.12
C LEU A 762 5.55 -11.78 31.27
N LYS A 763 4.38 -11.13 31.22
CA LYS A 763 4.18 -9.86 30.53
C LYS A 763 5.06 -8.75 31.12
N ARG A 764 5.13 -8.68 32.46
CA ARG A 764 6.01 -7.74 33.17
C ARG A 764 7.49 -8.03 32.93
N GLN A 765 7.91 -9.29 33.02
CA GLN A 765 9.30 -9.68 32.72
C GLN A 765 9.71 -9.36 31.27
N LYS A 766 8.81 -9.56 30.29
CA LYS A 766 9.05 -9.17 28.89
C LYS A 766 9.22 -7.66 28.74
N TYR A 767 8.39 -6.88 29.44
CA TYR A 767 8.51 -5.42 29.48
C TYR A 767 9.85 -4.99 30.09
N ASP A 768 10.25 -5.56 31.24
CA ASP A 768 11.51 -5.24 31.90
C ASP A 768 12.73 -5.59 31.02
N ILE A 769 12.71 -6.75 30.35
CA ILE A 769 13.75 -7.14 29.39
C ILE A 769 13.80 -6.15 28.21
N HIS A 770 12.66 -5.70 27.70
CA HIS A 770 12.60 -4.73 26.62
C HIS A 770 13.20 -3.38 27.05
N VAL A 771 12.84 -2.89 28.23
CA VAL A 771 13.40 -1.66 28.82
C VAL A 771 14.91 -1.79 29.05
N LEU A 772 15.38 -2.91 29.60
CA LEU A 772 16.81 -3.16 29.80
C LEU A 772 17.57 -3.22 28.48
N ARG A 773 17.02 -3.88 27.44
CA ARG A 773 17.63 -3.90 26.10
C ARG A 773 17.72 -2.51 25.50
N ASN A 774 16.68 -1.68 25.66
CA ASN A 774 16.70 -0.31 25.19
C ASN A 774 17.76 0.52 25.93
N ARG A 775 17.85 0.41 27.27
CA ARG A 775 18.89 1.07 28.07
C ARG A 775 20.30 0.64 27.70
N VAL A 776 20.52 -0.66 27.45
CA VAL A 776 21.82 -1.18 26.98
C VAL A 776 22.14 -0.65 25.57
N SER A 777 21.16 -0.59 24.68
CA SER A 777 21.32 -0.02 23.33
C SER A 777 21.69 1.47 23.39
N ASP A 778 21.06 2.22 24.30
CA ASP A 778 21.33 3.64 24.51
C ASP A 778 22.73 3.87 25.13
N HIS A 779 23.14 3.04 26.09
CA HIS A 779 24.50 3.07 26.65
C HIS A 779 25.58 2.69 25.62
N GLN A 780 25.30 1.72 24.74
CA GLN A 780 26.20 1.35 23.64
C GLN A 780 26.32 2.44 22.57
N ARG A 781 25.26 3.23 22.35
CA ARG A 781 25.30 4.43 21.51
C ARG A 781 26.16 5.54 22.12
N GLY A 782 26.09 5.74 23.43
CA GLY A 782 26.93 6.71 24.15
C GLY A 782 28.42 6.33 24.18
N SER A 783 28.75 5.03 24.32
CA SER A 783 30.14 4.56 24.38
C SER A 783 30.90 4.70 23.06
N LYS A 784 30.22 4.64 21.91
CA LYS A 784 30.84 4.84 20.58
C LYS A 784 31.20 6.30 20.29
N ALA A 785 30.55 7.27 20.92
CA ALA A 785 30.87 8.69 20.76
C ALA A 785 32.13 9.11 21.55
N SER A 786 32.50 8.38 22.61
CA SER A 786 33.64 8.74 23.47
C SER A 786 35.00 8.23 22.98
N LYS A 787 35.05 7.31 22.00
CA LYS A 787 36.32 6.69 21.55
C LYS A 787 36.98 7.38 20.35
N THR A 788 36.33 8.34 19.70
CA THR A 788 36.87 9.03 18.51
C THR A 788 37.51 10.39 18.79
N SER A 789 37.62 10.84 20.05
CA SER A 789 38.21 12.17 20.36
C SER A 789 39.48 12.15 21.23
N ARG A 790 40.13 11.00 21.45
CA ARG A 790 41.40 10.92 22.20
C ARG A 790 42.41 10.04 21.47
N GLY A 791 43.14 10.63 20.53
CA GLY A 791 44.20 9.93 19.82
C GLY A 791 44.90 10.73 18.73
N ALA A 792 45.22 12.00 18.96
CA ALA A 792 46.10 12.77 18.07
C ALA A 792 46.92 13.79 18.89
N LYS A 793 47.92 13.29 19.62
CA LYS A 793 49.06 14.10 20.09
C LYS A 793 50.32 13.23 20.17
N GLY A 794 51.29 13.57 19.31
CA GLY A 794 52.72 13.56 19.64
C GLY A 794 53.51 12.30 19.28
N LYS A 795 54.41 12.45 18.31
CA LYS A 795 55.87 12.19 18.42
C LYS A 795 56.54 12.63 17.10
N SER A 796 57.23 13.78 17.11
CA SER A 796 58.69 13.94 17.21
C SER A 796 59.38 13.87 15.85
N GLY A 797 59.97 14.99 15.43
CA GLY A 797 60.65 15.11 14.13
C GLY A 797 62.07 14.53 14.11
N SER A 798 62.67 14.55 12.90
CA SER A 798 64.06 14.93 12.62
C SER A 798 64.54 14.39 11.26
N TRP A 799 64.91 15.31 10.34
CA TRP A 799 65.96 15.26 9.30
C TRP A 799 65.99 14.03 8.34
N LYS A 800 65.88 14.18 7.01
CA LYS A 800 66.69 14.97 6.08
C LYS A 800 65.91 15.24 4.80
#